data_AF-A0A8S3T5I0-F1
#
_entry.id   AF-A0A8S3T5I0-F1
#
_cell.length_a   1.000
_cell.length_b   1.000
_cell.length_c   1.000
_cell.angle_alpha   90.00
_cell.angle_beta   90.00
_cell.angle_gamma   90.00
#
_symmetry.space_group_name_H-M   'P 1'
#
loop_
_entity.id
_entity.type
_entity.pdbx_description
1 polymer ?
#
loop_
_entity_poly.entity_id
_entity_poly.type
_entity_poly.pdbx_seq_one_letter_code
_entity_poly.pdbx_strand_id
1 'polypeptide(L)'
;MQLLCKRLKSLRLCLLCKQQGLNKLKIKAEKEGFSDWKQSKYSYAISATKTNIALIKECIDGMMNVIDKLCQFCSVLNDSERNFRCDTMVTMSKQENLKCLGMISENEFIEITSRTKFIKQRSDDWFNIRSQAKVTASELHHALGLGTLRQQQDHYDKVILGKKMTEKIVTKQMEHGKNNEINAVATICGKILPTLYPTTIFKEVGCYVKWKEVKPFVVASPDGEGDEGQTKRFLFEIKCPYASEWKAPVHYNIPEYYVPQILCQMGTSVETLGYHVKESLFVSWSMESTTAFHVKFDGLLWGMMEREIEALYGHSNKARPTKKRPESKVIKEKIASFLSNNVSFLGEFKSLKAIPCNDENHETSSGMYYSHKMDIQIRSNIDLREVQLYAEETERLIKEHFKLDTERLSDIIVFMLSDLDRTFDPQKPYVYPVAYGYSSKTLKVETVRNMLDYLRRELMSYDINVQVEAFDGQFIKLAIDGKDGSSLTLLQERKKHWKEVCKITVNDLARPYLEVGKLPCVVRTFDDACKHLEVSVMNLTLYNEKITHGPIHVSGILQHCYEEICTDMAINLFREALTVKLQSQELESARTNDIDTDSEQHDIELDHDNNLPTADLYLLCDKDYSEILKFFTKNASIRRQATWKLMDLSTFKKCFETHDVINKNFTKNELQSSYKVFVPRDSAKSHSLNISSKSNKDSYVDFFAKAAACSSNLSPARPRSKQRNPKKLKQIIMDKFRTIKKETLNVIAAHVRWTERSKNWNDNNCSPIQMEELKNVGFQSKYDWFSTPDKTEDKLLVRFLDHHHLLTNCRIHCCKKGYKEMDINPSAWHKVAVASKENGSGLNVAFVEDLVDTQSNSIAQLTFSTKVEEIMTKITTYTRQISVNSFENGMKQGFYFTTTRKLPVYTAHCLEEVSEESTGHSKEEAEIFGNHKPFDLPRTTTAKRKRATISSYDNCPHGAQGIRQYHRKDEEKILPHKRACLNVD
;
A
#
# COMPACT_ATOMS: atom_id res chain seq x y z
N MET A 1 7.97 -16.47 35.56
CA MET A 1 8.81 -15.62 34.70
C MET A 1 8.19 -15.36 33.32
N GLN A 2 8.32 -16.25 32.31
CA GLN A 2 8.01 -15.95 30.89
C GLN A 2 6.66 -15.26 30.60
N LEU A 3 5.59 -15.60 31.34
CA LEU A 3 4.28 -14.96 31.19
C LEU A 3 4.33 -13.44 31.51
N LEU A 4 5.06 -13.05 32.56
CA LEU A 4 5.31 -11.63 32.87
C LEU A 4 6.12 -10.97 31.75
N CYS A 5 7.18 -11.60 31.22
CA CYS A 5 7.97 -11.01 30.13
C CYS A 5 7.11 -10.76 28.86
N LYS A 6 6.16 -11.65 28.55
CA LYS A 6 5.20 -11.46 27.44
C LYS A 6 4.23 -10.29 27.70
N ARG A 7 3.80 -10.09 28.94
CA ARG A 7 2.92 -9.00 29.40
C ARG A 7 3.64 -7.65 29.45
N LEU A 8 4.86 -7.65 29.96
CA LEU A 8 5.77 -6.50 30.01
C LEU A 8 6.04 -5.92 28.61
N LYS A 9 6.28 -6.78 27.61
CA LYS A 9 6.37 -6.39 26.19
C LYS A 9 5.13 -5.62 25.71
N SER A 10 3.92 -6.03 26.09
CA SER A 10 2.68 -5.32 25.77
C SER A 10 2.61 -3.95 26.46
N LEU A 11 2.86 -3.89 27.78
CA LEU A 11 2.88 -2.63 28.54
C LEU A 11 3.90 -1.63 27.99
N ARG A 12 5.10 -2.09 27.60
CA ARG A 12 6.15 -1.25 27.00
C ARG A 12 5.75 -0.66 25.64
N LEU A 13 5.05 -1.45 24.80
CA LEU A 13 4.49 -0.95 23.54
C LEU A 13 3.31 0.01 23.80
N CYS A 14 2.45 -0.29 24.77
CA CYS A 14 1.36 0.57 25.20
C CYS A 14 1.90 1.92 25.72
N LEU A 15 2.90 1.90 26.61
CA LEU A 15 3.60 3.08 27.15
C LEU A 15 4.11 3.99 26.03
N LEU A 16 4.82 3.44 25.05
CA LEU A 16 5.32 4.17 23.89
C LEU A 16 4.16 4.81 23.09
N CYS A 17 3.07 4.08 22.85
CA CYS A 17 1.89 4.61 22.18
C CYS A 17 1.21 5.74 22.98
N LYS A 18 1.10 5.63 24.32
CA LYS A 18 0.56 6.71 25.17
C LYS A 18 1.49 7.92 25.17
N GLN A 19 2.81 7.75 25.25
CA GLN A 19 3.81 8.83 25.19
C GLN A 19 3.74 9.60 23.86
N GLN A 20 3.69 8.89 22.74
CA GLN A 20 3.49 9.51 21.43
C GLN A 20 2.12 10.22 21.32
N GLY A 21 1.08 9.66 21.95
CA GLY A 21 -0.23 10.30 22.06
C GLY A 21 -0.18 11.60 22.87
N LEU A 22 0.50 11.58 24.02
CA LEU A 22 0.71 12.74 24.89
C LEU A 22 1.45 13.87 24.15
N ASN A 23 2.54 13.55 23.45
CA ASN A 23 3.29 14.55 22.67
C ASN A 23 2.44 15.11 21.51
N LYS A 24 1.63 14.28 20.84
CA LYS A 24 0.68 14.75 19.81
C LYS A 24 -0.43 15.66 20.38
N LEU A 25 -0.86 15.46 21.63
CA LEU A 25 -1.83 16.33 22.30
C LEU A 25 -1.21 17.66 22.75
N LYS A 26 0.01 17.64 23.31
CA LYS A 26 0.77 18.87 23.63
C LYS A 26 0.96 19.76 22.40
N ILE A 27 1.45 19.19 21.30
CA ILE A 27 1.66 19.89 20.01
C ILE A 27 0.35 20.45 19.45
N LYS A 28 -0.82 19.88 19.79
CA LYS A 28 -2.12 20.47 19.44
C LYS A 28 -2.50 21.65 20.34
N ALA A 29 -2.25 21.57 21.65
CA ALA A 29 -2.48 22.69 22.57
C ALA A 29 -1.60 23.90 22.20
N GLU A 30 -0.30 23.65 21.97
CA GLU A 30 0.68 24.66 21.52
C GLU A 30 0.23 25.35 20.21
N LYS A 31 -0.27 24.57 19.24
CA LYS A 31 -0.79 25.08 17.95
C LYS A 31 -2.11 25.84 18.06
N GLU A 32 -2.83 25.70 19.16
CA GLU A 32 -4.04 26.46 19.47
C GLU A 32 -3.74 27.67 20.37
N GLY A 33 -2.46 28.01 20.57
CA GLY A 33 -1.99 29.20 21.31
C GLY A 33 -1.74 28.96 22.80
N PHE A 34 -2.00 27.76 23.32
CA PHE A 34 -1.87 27.47 24.74
C PHE A 34 -0.44 27.03 25.11
N SER A 35 0.28 27.91 25.80
CA SER A 35 1.60 27.60 26.39
C SER A 35 1.49 26.67 27.61
N ASP A 36 0.51 26.89 28.51
CA ASP A 36 0.07 25.86 29.46
C ASP A 36 -1.07 25.04 28.85
N TRP A 37 -0.77 23.79 28.51
CA TRP A 37 -1.71 22.79 28.04
C TRP A 37 -2.95 22.61 28.95
N LYS A 38 -2.89 22.97 30.24
CA LYS A 38 -4.05 22.96 31.15
C LYS A 38 -5.18 23.89 30.71
N GLN A 39 -4.84 25.00 30.04
CA GLN A 39 -5.81 25.97 29.53
C GLN A 39 -6.46 25.52 28.22
N SER A 40 -5.84 24.55 27.52
CA SER A 40 -6.37 24.03 26.27
C SER A 40 -7.56 23.07 26.48
N LYS A 41 -8.42 22.94 25.47
CA LYS A 41 -9.49 21.93 25.43
C LYS A 41 -9.00 20.47 25.49
N TYR A 42 -7.68 20.23 25.38
CA TYR A 42 -7.07 18.92 25.53
C TYR A 42 -6.63 18.60 26.98
N SER A 43 -6.83 19.51 27.93
CA SER A 43 -6.35 19.40 29.31
C SER A 43 -6.71 18.07 29.99
N TYR A 44 -7.99 17.68 29.98
CA TYR A 44 -8.46 16.39 30.51
C TYR A 44 -7.80 15.19 29.82
N ALA A 45 -7.68 15.22 28.49
CA ALA A 45 -7.06 14.14 27.72
C ALA A 45 -5.54 14.02 28.00
N ILE A 46 -4.86 15.15 28.14
CA ILE A 46 -3.43 15.22 28.49
C ILE A 46 -3.21 14.73 29.93
N SER A 47 -4.05 15.17 30.87
CA SER A 47 -3.99 14.75 32.27
C SER A 47 -4.23 13.24 32.41
N ALA A 48 -5.33 12.72 31.86
CA ALA A 48 -5.63 11.30 31.87
C ALA A 48 -4.54 10.47 31.17
N THR A 49 -3.93 10.97 30.08
CA THR A 49 -2.83 10.27 29.41
C THR A 49 -1.57 10.24 30.31
N LYS A 50 -1.26 11.30 31.05
CA LYS A 50 -0.17 11.30 32.05
C LYS A 50 -0.43 10.29 33.17
N THR A 51 -1.64 10.24 33.74
CA THR A 51 -1.99 9.26 34.78
C THR A 51 -1.86 7.82 34.29
N ASN A 52 -2.35 7.50 33.08
CA ASN A 52 -2.16 6.18 32.50
C ASN A 52 -0.66 5.87 32.26
N ILE A 53 0.16 6.85 31.87
CA ILE A 53 1.62 6.67 31.71
C ILE A 53 2.31 6.37 33.05
N ALA A 54 1.86 6.99 34.16
CA ALA A 54 2.37 6.71 35.49
C ALA A 54 2.04 5.28 35.93
N LEU A 55 0.77 4.89 35.87
CA LEU A 55 0.32 3.54 36.24
C LEU A 55 0.97 2.44 35.38
N ILE A 56 1.15 2.68 34.08
CA ILE A 56 1.86 1.73 33.20
C ILE A 56 3.34 1.59 33.61
N LYS A 57 4.01 2.67 34.06
CA LYS A 57 5.37 2.57 34.60
C LYS A 57 5.42 1.81 35.92
N GLU A 58 4.54 2.12 36.85
CA GLU A 58 4.43 1.45 38.15
C GLU A 58 4.22 -0.07 37.99
N CYS A 59 3.30 -0.48 37.10
CA CYS A 59 3.09 -1.88 36.75
C CYS A 59 4.31 -2.52 36.05
N ILE A 60 5.00 -1.77 35.17
CA ILE A 60 6.27 -2.20 34.55
C ILE A 60 7.36 -2.45 35.61
N ASP A 61 7.55 -1.53 36.55
CA ASP A 61 8.58 -1.59 37.58
C ASP A 61 8.30 -2.74 38.57
N GLY A 62 7.02 -2.93 38.94
CA GLY A 62 6.56 -4.11 39.68
C GLY A 62 6.87 -5.41 38.95
N MET A 63 6.48 -5.54 37.67
CA MET A 63 6.78 -6.73 36.85
C MET A 63 8.29 -6.99 36.74
N MET A 64 9.11 -5.94 36.59
CA MET A 64 10.57 -6.07 36.52
C MET A 64 11.17 -6.60 37.82
N ASN A 65 10.71 -6.11 38.98
CA ASN A 65 11.20 -6.59 40.27
C ASN A 65 10.78 -8.04 40.56
N VAL A 66 9.54 -8.43 40.22
CA VAL A 66 9.10 -9.82 40.34
C VAL A 66 9.85 -10.75 39.37
N ILE A 67 10.07 -10.31 38.11
CA ILE A 67 10.89 -11.07 37.17
C ILE A 67 12.29 -11.30 37.74
N ASP A 68 12.94 -10.25 38.27
CA ASP A 68 14.30 -10.33 38.80
C ASP A 68 14.41 -11.31 39.99
N LYS A 69 13.39 -11.34 40.86
CA LYS A 69 13.28 -12.31 41.96
C LYS A 69 13.02 -13.74 41.50
N LEU A 70 12.17 -13.94 40.49
CA LEU A 70 11.99 -15.25 39.87
C LEU A 70 13.28 -15.73 39.16
N CYS A 71 14.07 -14.82 38.58
CA CYS A 71 15.40 -15.13 38.06
C CYS A 71 16.38 -15.56 39.18
N GLN A 72 16.36 -14.89 40.32
CA GLN A 72 17.14 -15.30 41.50
C GLN A 72 16.81 -16.74 41.90
N PHE A 73 15.53 -17.07 42.11
CA PHE A 73 15.11 -18.43 42.48
C PHE A 73 15.51 -19.48 41.42
N CYS A 74 15.37 -19.18 40.12
CA CYS A 74 15.86 -20.06 39.07
C CYS A 74 17.37 -20.30 39.17
N SER A 75 18.18 -19.26 39.44
CA SER A 75 19.63 -19.41 39.59
C SER A 75 20.04 -20.29 40.79
N VAL A 76 19.27 -20.25 41.90
CA VAL A 76 19.45 -21.12 43.07
C VAL A 76 19.08 -22.57 42.76
N LEU A 77 17.92 -22.80 42.15
CA LEU A 77 17.49 -24.14 41.69
C LEU A 77 18.47 -24.77 40.69
N ASN A 78 19.17 -23.93 39.93
CA ASN A 78 20.19 -24.32 38.95
C ASN A 78 21.63 -24.47 39.54
N ASP A 79 21.83 -24.31 40.86
CA ASP A 79 23.16 -24.28 41.51
C ASP A 79 24.16 -23.27 40.89
N SER A 80 23.64 -22.10 40.52
CA SER A 80 24.38 -21.05 39.79
C SER A 80 24.26 -19.66 40.42
N GLU A 81 23.58 -19.55 41.58
CA GLU A 81 23.40 -18.31 42.35
C GLU A 81 24.70 -17.52 42.53
N ARG A 82 25.83 -18.20 42.75
CA ARG A 82 27.15 -17.55 42.92
C ARG A 82 27.58 -16.66 41.76
N ASN A 83 27.00 -16.83 40.57
CA ASN A 83 27.18 -15.93 39.42
C ASN A 83 26.05 -14.89 39.29
N PHE A 84 24.85 -15.16 39.80
CA PHE A 84 23.72 -14.22 39.82
C PHE A 84 24.04 -13.01 40.71
N ARG A 85 23.54 -11.83 40.33
CA ARG A 85 23.76 -10.57 41.08
C ARG A 85 22.44 -9.87 41.33
N CYS A 86 22.14 -9.59 42.59
CA CYS A 86 20.91 -8.88 42.99
C CYS A 86 21.06 -7.35 42.86
N ASP A 87 22.29 -6.83 42.97
CA ASP A 87 22.63 -5.42 42.84
C ASP A 87 22.40 -4.86 41.43
N THR A 88 22.56 -3.55 41.27
CA THR A 88 22.53 -2.86 39.95
C THR A 88 23.91 -2.74 39.30
N MET A 89 24.97 -3.07 40.03
CA MET A 89 26.37 -3.05 39.62
C MET A 89 26.96 -4.46 39.74
N VAL A 90 27.88 -4.82 38.86
CA VAL A 90 28.68 -6.04 39.00
C VAL A 90 30.14 -5.77 38.67
N THR A 91 31.04 -6.14 39.58
CA THR A 91 32.48 -6.17 39.32
C THR A 91 32.79 -7.34 38.40
N MET A 92 33.30 -7.05 37.20
CA MET A 92 33.51 -8.08 36.17
C MET A 92 34.54 -9.13 36.60
N SER A 93 35.51 -8.75 37.45
CA SER A 93 36.45 -9.67 38.11
C SER A 93 35.85 -10.52 39.24
N LYS A 94 34.52 -10.54 39.39
CA LYS A 94 33.76 -11.42 40.29
C LYS A 94 32.66 -12.19 39.55
N GLN A 95 32.93 -12.60 38.31
CA GLN A 95 32.05 -13.43 37.47
C GLN A 95 32.84 -14.65 36.98
N GLU A 96 32.54 -15.83 37.53
CA GLU A 96 33.22 -17.08 37.17
C GLU A 96 32.83 -17.55 35.76
N ASN A 97 31.61 -17.22 35.35
CA ASN A 97 31.06 -17.49 34.02
C ASN A 97 31.48 -16.44 32.97
N LEU A 98 32.56 -15.68 33.21
CA LEU A 98 33.16 -14.73 32.27
C LEU A 98 34.63 -15.08 32.02
N LYS A 99 35.04 -15.12 30.74
CA LYS A 99 36.45 -15.16 30.33
C LYS A 99 36.72 -14.11 29.26
N CYS A 100 37.59 -13.16 29.55
CA CYS A 100 38.01 -12.10 28.64
C CYS A 100 39.25 -12.52 27.85
N LEU A 101 39.36 -12.07 26.60
CA LEU A 101 40.57 -12.27 25.80
C LEU A 101 41.69 -11.39 26.33
N GLY A 102 42.89 -11.97 26.45
CA GLY A 102 44.11 -11.20 26.68
C GLY A 102 44.52 -10.38 25.46
N MET A 103 45.50 -9.51 25.65
CA MET A 103 46.29 -8.97 24.53
C MET A 103 47.36 -10.03 24.20
N ILE A 104 47.37 -10.53 22.97
CA ILE A 104 48.33 -11.55 22.53
C ILE A 104 49.72 -10.91 22.48
N SER A 105 50.75 -11.59 22.99
CA SER A 105 52.13 -11.09 22.91
C SER A 105 52.72 -11.30 21.51
N GLU A 106 53.55 -10.36 21.02
CA GLU A 106 54.13 -10.40 19.67
C GLU A 106 54.89 -11.71 19.39
N ASN A 107 55.52 -12.28 20.41
CA ASN A 107 56.33 -13.50 20.30
C ASN A 107 55.51 -14.79 20.08
N GLU A 108 54.20 -14.80 20.32
CA GLU A 108 53.39 -16.02 20.25
C GLU A 108 52.88 -16.36 18.84
N PHE A 109 53.02 -15.47 17.85
CA PHE A 109 52.13 -15.29 16.66
C PHE A 109 51.94 -16.44 15.64
N ILE A 110 52.38 -17.67 15.90
CA ILE A 110 52.49 -18.75 14.87
C ILE A 110 51.14 -19.45 14.56
N GLU A 111 50.84 -19.60 13.27
CA GLU A 111 49.58 -20.04 12.61
C GLU A 111 48.43 -19.02 12.57
N ILE A 112 48.06 -18.63 11.34
CA ILE A 112 47.17 -17.48 11.06
C ILE A 112 45.67 -17.87 11.02
N THR A 113 45.33 -19.11 10.65
CA THR A 113 43.93 -19.56 10.51
C THR A 113 43.28 -19.93 11.84
N SER A 114 44.03 -20.52 12.76
CA SER A 114 43.56 -20.97 14.08
C SER A 114 43.41 -19.83 15.10
N ARG A 115 44.05 -18.67 14.84
CA ARG A 115 44.15 -17.54 15.79
C ARG A 115 43.12 -16.44 15.65
N THR A 116 42.38 -16.33 14.55
CA THR A 116 41.52 -15.15 14.29
C THR A 116 40.47 -14.94 15.40
N LYS A 117 40.00 -16.02 16.03
CA LYS A 117 39.09 -16.01 17.18
C LYS A 117 39.68 -15.46 18.49
N PHE A 118 41.00 -15.31 18.60
CA PHE A 118 41.68 -14.71 19.76
C PHE A 118 42.07 -13.24 19.52
N ILE A 119 41.92 -12.71 18.30
CA ILE A 119 42.20 -11.30 17.99
C ILE A 119 41.13 -10.42 18.67
N LYS A 120 41.50 -9.79 19.79
CA LYS A 120 40.58 -9.00 20.64
C LYS A 120 39.78 -7.97 19.84
N GLN A 121 38.48 -7.87 20.08
CA GLN A 121 37.61 -6.97 19.32
C GLN A 121 38.09 -5.52 19.45
N ARG A 122 38.14 -4.77 18.34
CA ARG A 122 38.61 -3.37 18.26
C ARG A 122 40.12 -3.14 18.45
N SER A 123 40.94 -4.19 18.49
CA SER A 123 42.39 -4.07 18.27
C SER A 123 42.70 -3.64 16.83
N ASP A 124 43.91 -3.15 16.56
CA ASP A 124 44.33 -2.82 15.20
C ASP A 124 44.32 -4.04 14.27
N ASP A 125 44.71 -5.22 14.76
CA ASP A 125 44.59 -6.48 14.01
C ASP A 125 43.14 -6.86 13.67
N TRP A 126 42.20 -6.57 14.57
CA TRP A 126 40.77 -6.73 14.29
C TRP A 126 40.29 -5.80 13.17
N PHE A 127 40.79 -4.56 13.11
CA PHE A 127 40.55 -3.67 11.99
C PHE A 127 41.27 -4.14 10.71
N ASN A 128 42.52 -4.59 10.81
CA ASN A 128 43.34 -5.07 9.69
C ASN A 128 42.66 -6.24 8.97
N ILE A 129 42.29 -7.31 9.70
CA ILE A 129 41.66 -8.50 9.10
C ILE A 129 40.28 -8.19 8.50
N ARG A 130 39.51 -7.28 9.13
CA ARG A 130 38.21 -6.83 8.61
C ARG A 130 38.33 -5.90 7.40
N SER A 131 39.44 -5.17 7.26
CA SER A 131 39.69 -4.30 6.09
C SER A 131 39.97 -5.11 4.81
N GLN A 132 40.54 -6.31 4.95
CA GLN A 132 40.84 -7.23 3.85
C GLN A 132 39.61 -8.00 3.35
N ALA A 133 38.56 -8.11 4.18
CA ALA A 133 37.35 -8.86 3.88
C ALA A 133 36.53 -8.27 2.72
N LYS A 134 35.96 -9.12 1.86
CA LYS A 134 34.99 -8.67 0.85
C LYS A 134 33.62 -8.37 1.44
N VAL A 135 33.20 -9.10 2.47
CA VAL A 135 31.97 -8.82 3.22
C VAL A 135 32.25 -8.98 4.72
N THR A 136 31.68 -8.10 5.55
CA THR A 136 31.62 -8.33 7.01
C THR A 136 30.19 -8.70 7.41
N ALA A 137 30.00 -9.53 8.43
CA ALA A 137 28.68 -9.99 8.87
C ALA A 137 27.69 -8.83 9.11
N SER A 138 28.18 -7.72 9.70
CA SER A 138 27.42 -6.50 9.96
C SER A 138 27.09 -5.65 8.72
N GLU A 139 27.74 -5.88 7.58
CA GLU A 139 27.43 -5.25 6.30
C GLU A 139 26.66 -6.17 5.34
N LEU A 140 26.52 -7.47 5.66
CA LEU A 140 25.94 -8.49 4.79
C LEU A 140 24.52 -8.15 4.30
N HIS A 141 23.70 -7.52 5.14
CA HIS A 141 22.36 -7.04 4.76
C HIS A 141 22.38 -6.02 3.60
N HIS A 142 23.42 -5.19 3.52
CA HIS A 142 23.63 -4.26 2.40
C HIS A 142 24.28 -4.97 1.20
N ALA A 143 25.27 -5.84 1.43
CA ALA A 143 25.93 -6.62 0.39
C ALA A 143 24.93 -7.46 -0.43
N LEU A 144 23.99 -8.14 0.23
CA LEU A 144 22.92 -8.94 -0.39
C LEU A 144 21.83 -8.12 -1.10
N GLY A 145 21.86 -6.78 -1.03
CA GLY A 145 20.84 -5.93 -1.64
C GLY A 145 19.48 -5.96 -0.95
N LEU A 146 19.41 -6.39 0.31
CA LEU A 146 18.16 -6.49 1.08
C LEU A 146 17.64 -5.09 1.47
N GLY A 147 18.55 -4.17 1.82
CA GLY A 147 18.30 -2.74 2.02
C GLY A 147 17.96 -1.97 0.73
N THR A 148 18.45 -0.74 0.56
CA THR A 148 18.31 -0.01 -0.71
C THR A 148 19.36 -0.46 -1.74
N LEU A 149 19.06 -0.33 -3.04
CA LEU A 149 20.04 -0.55 -4.10
C LEU A 149 21.26 0.38 -3.94
N ARG A 150 21.04 1.60 -3.45
CA ARG A 150 22.13 2.54 -3.14
C ARG A 150 23.07 1.99 -2.06
N GLN A 151 22.57 1.41 -0.97
CA GLN A 151 23.44 0.80 0.05
C GLN A 151 24.26 -0.38 -0.48
N GLN A 152 23.70 -1.18 -1.40
CA GLN A 152 24.44 -2.26 -2.07
C GLN A 152 25.53 -1.69 -3.01
N GLN A 153 25.24 -0.62 -3.73
CA GLN A 153 26.19 0.10 -4.57
C GLN A 153 27.28 0.80 -3.76
N ASP A 154 26.95 1.43 -2.62
CA ASP A 154 27.89 2.08 -1.71
C ASP A 154 28.85 1.03 -1.11
N HIS A 155 28.35 -0.16 -0.72
CA HIS A 155 29.18 -1.28 -0.26
C HIS A 155 30.05 -1.87 -1.38
N TYR A 156 29.51 -2.06 -2.59
CA TYR A 156 30.28 -2.49 -3.76
C TYR A 156 31.43 -1.52 -4.08
N ASP A 157 31.15 -0.22 -4.08
CA ASP A 157 32.13 0.84 -4.35
C ASP A 157 33.25 0.87 -3.28
N LYS A 158 32.92 0.54 -2.03
CA LYS A 158 33.90 0.33 -0.95
C LYS A 158 34.79 -0.89 -1.22
N VAL A 159 34.21 -2.08 -1.41
CA VAL A 159 34.95 -3.37 -1.35
C VAL A 159 35.52 -3.86 -2.69
N ILE A 160 35.06 -3.32 -3.82
CA ILE A 160 35.57 -3.63 -5.16
C ILE A 160 36.33 -2.43 -5.77
N LEU A 161 35.83 -1.21 -5.60
CA LEU A 161 36.47 0.00 -6.17
C LEU A 161 37.35 0.77 -5.18
N GLY A 162 37.50 0.30 -3.92
CA GLY A 162 38.36 0.92 -2.91
C GLY A 162 37.94 2.32 -2.46
N LYS A 163 36.72 2.78 -2.79
CA LYS A 163 36.30 4.15 -2.50
C LYS A 163 36.07 4.33 -1.00
N LYS A 164 36.76 5.30 -0.39
CA LYS A 164 36.44 5.78 0.96
C LYS A 164 35.01 6.32 0.97
N MET A 165 34.12 5.70 1.74
CA MET A 165 32.80 6.26 2.00
C MET A 165 32.93 7.53 2.85
N THR A 166 32.12 8.54 2.55
CA THR A 166 31.98 9.71 3.43
C THR A 166 31.34 9.26 4.74
N GLU A 167 31.99 9.49 5.87
CA GLU A 167 31.41 9.15 7.17
C GLU A 167 30.09 9.90 7.38
N LYS A 168 29.06 9.16 7.79
CA LYS A 168 27.77 9.71 8.18
C LYS A 168 27.71 9.87 9.69
N ILE A 169 26.77 10.73 10.12
CA ILE A 169 26.44 11.01 11.52
C ILE A 169 25.86 9.74 12.18
N VAL A 170 26.74 8.81 12.55
CA VAL A 170 26.46 7.53 13.20
C VAL A 170 27.38 7.32 14.41
N THR A 171 28.46 8.11 14.52
CA THR A 171 29.50 8.05 15.57
C THR A 171 28.91 7.93 16.97
N LYS A 172 27.98 8.82 17.36
CA LYS A 172 27.32 8.78 18.68
C LYS A 172 26.53 7.50 18.96
N GLN A 173 26.05 6.79 17.94
CA GLN A 173 25.35 5.51 18.10
C GLN A 173 26.33 4.34 18.24
N MET A 174 27.44 4.36 17.49
CA MET A 174 28.52 3.37 17.62
C MET A 174 29.26 3.50 18.96
N GLU A 175 29.53 4.74 19.37
CA GLU A 175 30.13 5.09 20.67
C GLU A 175 29.22 4.69 21.84
N HIS A 176 27.91 4.98 21.76
CA HIS A 176 26.95 4.49 22.74
C HIS A 176 26.93 2.96 22.82
N GLY A 177 27.02 2.26 21.69
CA GLY A 177 27.17 0.81 21.63
C GLY A 177 28.43 0.34 22.38
N LYS A 178 29.61 0.79 21.92
CA LYS A 178 30.91 0.48 22.54
C LYS A 178 30.92 0.70 24.06
N ASN A 179 30.38 1.83 24.52
CA ASN A 179 30.43 2.23 25.93
C ASN A 179 29.41 1.50 26.82
N ASN A 180 28.47 0.73 26.25
CA ASN A 180 27.44 -0.01 27.01
C ASN A 180 27.44 -1.52 26.77
N GLU A 181 28.20 -2.01 25.80
CA GLU A 181 28.37 -3.44 25.53
C GLU A 181 28.87 -4.23 26.76
N ILE A 182 29.79 -3.66 27.53
CA ILE A 182 30.24 -4.26 28.80
C ILE A 182 29.11 -4.37 29.84
N ASN A 183 28.13 -3.45 29.84
CA ASN A 183 26.94 -3.52 30.68
C ASN A 183 25.96 -4.63 30.20
N ALA A 184 25.95 -4.90 28.89
CA ALA A 184 25.23 -6.04 28.32
C ALA A 184 25.89 -7.37 28.71
N VAL A 185 27.22 -7.49 28.61
CA VAL A 185 27.97 -8.68 29.08
C VAL A 185 27.77 -8.89 30.58
N ALA A 186 27.84 -7.81 31.38
CA ALA A 186 27.49 -7.85 32.80
C ALA A 186 26.08 -8.42 33.05
N THR A 187 25.08 -7.98 32.28
CA THR A 187 23.70 -8.49 32.41
C THR A 187 23.57 -9.93 31.92
N ILE A 188 24.33 -10.34 30.91
CA ILE A 188 24.38 -11.72 30.43
C ILE A 188 24.93 -12.64 31.52
N CYS A 189 26.11 -12.34 32.05
CA CYS A 189 26.77 -13.17 33.07
C CYS A 189 26.06 -13.12 34.43
N GLY A 190 25.59 -11.95 34.86
CA GLY A 190 25.02 -11.72 36.20
C GLY A 190 23.51 -11.94 36.33
N LYS A 191 22.78 -12.12 35.21
CA LYS A 191 21.32 -12.42 35.23
C LYS A 191 20.94 -13.55 34.28
N ILE A 192 21.29 -13.45 32.99
CA ILE A 192 20.70 -14.31 31.94
C ILE A 192 21.25 -15.74 32.00
N LEU A 193 22.57 -15.92 32.06
CA LEU A 193 23.18 -17.25 32.08
C LEU A 193 22.83 -18.05 33.34
N PRO A 194 22.94 -17.53 34.58
CA PRO A 194 22.54 -18.28 35.78
C PRO A 194 21.06 -18.71 35.75
N THR A 195 20.18 -17.87 35.17
CA THR A 195 18.75 -18.15 35.08
C THR A 195 18.40 -19.21 34.03
N LEU A 196 19.10 -19.25 32.89
CA LEU A 196 18.68 -20.02 31.69
C LEU A 196 19.70 -21.02 31.13
N TYR A 197 20.99 -20.80 31.39
CA TYR A 197 22.13 -21.54 30.83
C TYR A 197 23.23 -21.67 31.91
N PRO A 198 22.91 -22.30 33.07
CA PRO A 198 23.65 -22.10 34.32
C PRO A 198 25.09 -22.63 34.29
N THR A 199 25.37 -23.60 33.41
CA THR A 199 26.68 -24.20 33.17
C THR A 199 27.43 -23.57 31.99
N THR A 200 26.85 -22.58 31.30
CA THR A 200 27.53 -21.86 30.21
C THR A 200 28.47 -20.78 30.74
N ILE A 201 29.71 -20.78 30.23
CA ILE A 201 30.67 -19.69 30.40
C ILE A 201 30.64 -18.78 29.16
N PHE A 202 30.47 -17.47 29.36
CA PHE A 202 30.68 -16.44 28.33
C PHE A 202 32.19 -16.26 28.08
N LYS A 203 32.61 -16.35 26.83
CA LYS A 203 33.96 -16.05 26.38
C LYS A 203 33.93 -14.90 25.38
N GLU A 204 34.81 -13.92 25.57
CA GLU A 204 35.12 -12.97 24.50
C GLU A 204 35.74 -13.72 23.30
N VAL A 205 35.41 -13.31 22.08
CA VAL A 205 35.98 -13.87 20.84
C VAL A 205 36.24 -12.76 19.81
N GLY A 206 37.19 -13.02 18.92
CA GLY A 206 37.63 -12.12 17.86
C GLY A 206 36.86 -12.27 16.56
N CYS A 207 37.57 -12.65 15.50
CA CYS A 207 37.03 -12.83 14.16
C CYS A 207 36.84 -14.31 13.81
N TYR A 208 35.66 -14.67 13.33
CA TYR A 208 35.44 -15.90 12.59
C TYR A 208 35.52 -15.58 11.09
N VAL A 209 36.28 -16.37 10.35
CA VAL A 209 36.71 -16.03 8.98
C VAL A 209 36.43 -17.17 8.02
N LYS A 210 35.58 -16.92 7.01
CA LYS A 210 35.49 -17.75 5.81
C LYS A 210 36.53 -17.25 4.82
N TRP A 211 37.56 -18.06 4.63
CA TRP A 211 38.65 -17.80 3.69
C TRP A 211 38.22 -18.13 2.25
N LYS A 212 38.78 -17.41 1.28
CA LYS A 212 38.81 -17.84 -0.13
C LYS A 212 40.21 -17.60 -0.66
N GLU A 213 40.81 -18.63 -1.27
CA GLU A 213 42.25 -18.66 -1.55
C GLU A 213 43.02 -18.33 -0.26
N VAL A 214 43.87 -17.29 -0.26
CA VAL A 214 44.69 -16.86 0.89
C VAL A 214 44.16 -15.57 1.53
N LYS A 215 42.89 -15.20 1.30
CA LYS A 215 42.31 -13.93 1.78
C LYS A 215 41.00 -14.13 2.54
N PRO A 216 40.70 -13.29 3.55
CA PRO A 216 39.38 -13.25 4.17
C PRO A 216 38.32 -12.91 3.13
N PHE A 217 37.35 -13.79 2.88
CA PHE A 217 36.23 -13.50 2.00
C PHE A 217 35.06 -12.92 2.80
N VAL A 218 34.69 -13.61 3.87
CA VAL A 218 33.69 -13.14 4.84
C VAL A 218 34.30 -13.13 6.23
N VAL A 219 34.17 -12.01 6.94
CA VAL A 219 34.58 -11.89 8.35
C VAL A 219 33.36 -11.59 9.22
N ALA A 220 33.05 -12.52 10.12
CA ALA A 220 32.17 -12.30 11.24
C ALA A 220 32.98 -11.94 12.48
N SER A 221 32.36 -11.20 13.39
CA SER A 221 32.84 -11.04 14.76
C SER A 221 31.61 -11.21 15.64
N PRO A 222 31.44 -12.34 16.35
CA PRO A 222 30.51 -12.43 17.45
C PRO A 222 30.93 -11.45 18.56
N ASP A 223 29.99 -11.07 19.41
CA ASP A 223 30.30 -10.29 20.61
C ASP A 223 30.70 -11.24 21.79
N GLY A 224 30.51 -12.56 21.62
CA GLY A 224 31.02 -13.62 22.50
C GLY A 224 30.69 -15.03 22.00
N GLU A 225 31.28 -16.05 22.64
CA GLU A 225 30.97 -17.49 22.50
C GLU A 225 30.55 -18.06 23.88
N GLY A 226 29.45 -18.80 23.93
CA GLY A 226 28.98 -19.52 25.10
C GLY A 226 29.45 -20.98 25.05
N ASP A 227 30.20 -21.41 26.06
CA ASP A 227 30.71 -22.78 26.19
C ASP A 227 30.00 -23.52 27.33
N GLU A 228 29.13 -24.48 26.98
CA GLU A 228 28.43 -25.41 27.90
C GLU A 228 29.11 -26.79 27.82
N GLY A 229 30.45 -26.78 27.84
CA GLY A 229 31.30 -27.96 27.65
C GLY A 229 31.32 -28.48 26.20
N GLN A 230 31.49 -29.79 26.04
CA GLN A 230 31.55 -30.42 24.71
C GLN A 230 30.17 -30.55 24.02
N THR A 231 29.06 -30.38 24.76
CA THR A 231 27.73 -30.78 24.28
C THR A 231 26.94 -29.66 23.59
N LYS A 232 27.13 -28.41 24.00
CA LYS A 232 26.33 -27.28 23.49
C LYS A 232 27.10 -25.97 23.53
N ARG A 233 26.95 -25.19 22.46
CA ARG A 233 27.59 -23.87 22.29
C ARG A 233 26.67 -22.94 21.51
N PHE A 234 26.77 -21.65 21.80
CA PHE A 234 26.01 -20.61 21.12
C PHE A 234 26.78 -19.29 21.01
N LEU A 235 26.50 -18.49 19.99
CA LEU A 235 27.17 -17.20 19.77
C LEU A 235 26.34 -16.04 20.34
N PHE A 236 26.99 -15.06 20.94
CA PHE A 236 26.35 -13.83 21.39
C PHE A 236 26.43 -12.73 20.33
N GLU A 237 25.29 -12.08 20.10
CA GLU A 237 25.15 -10.88 19.26
C GLU A 237 24.46 -9.81 20.12
N ILE A 238 25.23 -8.80 20.54
CA ILE A 238 24.86 -7.82 21.57
C ILE A 238 24.54 -6.49 20.92
N LYS A 239 23.41 -5.86 21.25
CA LYS A 239 23.09 -4.50 20.78
C LYS A 239 22.59 -3.63 21.93
N CYS A 240 23.07 -2.38 21.97
CA CYS A 240 22.61 -1.34 22.89
C CYS A 240 21.89 -0.26 22.08
N PRO A 241 20.54 -0.30 21.96
CA PRO A 241 19.82 0.63 21.10
C PRO A 241 19.89 2.06 21.66
N TYR A 242 20.36 2.99 20.84
CA TYR A 242 20.42 4.40 21.23
C TYR A 242 19.04 4.94 21.61
N ALA A 243 18.91 5.46 22.84
CA ALA A 243 17.65 5.90 23.41
C ALA A 243 16.94 6.97 22.55
N SER A 244 15.62 6.85 22.41
CA SER A 244 14.79 7.83 21.69
C SER A 244 13.32 7.74 22.10
N GLU A 245 12.61 8.87 22.15
CA GLU A 245 11.18 8.96 22.50
C GLU A 245 10.23 8.16 21.57
N TRP A 246 10.76 7.68 20.44
CA TRP A 246 9.99 7.08 19.34
C TRP A 246 10.18 5.56 19.22
N LYS A 247 10.94 4.96 20.13
CA LYS A 247 11.24 3.51 20.19
C LYS A 247 11.13 3.01 21.63
N ALA A 248 10.93 1.70 21.78
CA ALA A 248 11.21 1.02 23.04
C ALA A 248 12.72 1.12 23.37
N PRO A 249 13.12 1.06 24.66
CA PRO A 249 14.53 1.06 25.05
C PRO A 249 15.29 -0.17 24.55
N VAL A 250 14.57 -1.28 24.31
CA VAL A 250 15.08 -2.57 23.86
C VAL A 250 14.32 -3.11 22.64
N HIS A 251 14.94 -4.03 21.90
CA HIS A 251 14.31 -4.72 20.78
C HIS A 251 13.36 -5.82 21.25
N TYR A 252 12.05 -5.65 21.02
CA TYR A 252 11.05 -6.70 21.34
C TYR A 252 10.85 -7.78 20.27
N ASN A 253 11.38 -7.57 19.07
CA ASN A 253 11.59 -8.57 18.02
C ASN A 253 12.97 -8.29 17.42
N ILE A 254 13.68 -9.30 16.91
CA ILE A 254 14.94 -9.07 16.18
C ILE A 254 14.64 -8.35 14.85
N PRO A 255 15.24 -7.17 14.56
CA PRO A 255 15.13 -6.54 13.25
C PRO A 255 15.67 -7.42 12.12
N GLU A 256 14.94 -7.47 10.99
CA GLU A 256 15.31 -8.26 9.79
C GLU A 256 16.78 -8.09 9.35
N TYR A 257 17.34 -6.89 9.51
CA TYR A 257 18.69 -6.57 9.04
C TYR A 257 19.82 -7.16 9.90
N TYR A 258 19.55 -7.63 11.12
CA TYR A 258 20.53 -8.42 11.89
C TYR A 258 20.46 -9.93 11.59
N VAL A 259 19.39 -10.44 10.98
CA VAL A 259 19.27 -11.89 10.67
C VAL A 259 20.42 -12.39 9.77
N PRO A 260 20.84 -11.67 8.71
CA PRO A 260 22.04 -12.05 7.96
C PRO A 260 23.31 -12.05 8.82
N GLN A 261 23.48 -11.08 9.73
CA GLN A 261 24.66 -11.00 10.61
C GLN A 261 24.74 -12.23 11.54
N ILE A 262 23.63 -12.58 12.19
CA ILE A 262 23.51 -13.70 13.12
C ILE A 262 23.74 -15.04 12.39
N LEU A 263 23.12 -15.23 11.21
CA LEU A 263 23.36 -16.41 10.38
C LEU A 263 24.79 -16.47 9.85
N CYS A 264 25.44 -15.34 9.58
CA CYS A 264 26.84 -15.29 9.16
C CYS A 264 27.80 -15.68 10.29
N GLN A 265 27.56 -15.22 11.52
CA GLN A 265 28.36 -15.60 12.69
C GLN A 265 28.34 -17.11 12.91
N MET A 266 27.15 -17.74 12.87
CA MET A 266 27.03 -19.21 12.95
C MET A 266 27.56 -19.94 11.71
N GLY A 267 27.35 -19.38 10.50
CA GLY A 267 27.80 -19.99 9.25
C GLY A 267 29.31 -20.08 9.13
N THR A 268 30.02 -19.00 9.50
CA THR A 268 31.50 -18.91 9.47
C THR A 268 32.21 -19.58 10.66
N SER A 269 31.46 -20.20 11.58
CA SER A 269 32.06 -20.85 12.76
C SER A 269 32.83 -22.11 12.37
N VAL A 270 32.45 -22.79 11.29
CA VAL A 270 33.05 -24.06 10.86
C VAL A 270 34.52 -23.85 10.50
N GLU A 271 34.81 -22.84 9.69
CA GLU A 271 36.14 -22.53 9.17
C GLU A 271 37.12 -22.03 10.26
N THR A 272 36.60 -21.60 11.42
CA THR A 272 37.42 -21.04 12.52
C THR A 272 37.48 -21.92 13.77
N LEU A 273 36.44 -22.74 14.01
CA LEU A 273 36.32 -23.58 15.20
C LEU A 273 36.40 -25.09 14.89
N GLY A 274 36.26 -25.48 13.62
CA GLY A 274 36.21 -26.88 13.17
C GLY A 274 34.82 -27.53 13.25
N TYR A 275 33.79 -26.80 13.69
CA TYR A 275 32.42 -27.32 13.85
C TYR A 275 31.35 -26.22 13.68
N HIS A 276 30.12 -26.64 13.36
CA HIS A 276 28.96 -25.74 13.29
C HIS A 276 28.45 -25.36 14.68
N VAL A 277 28.44 -24.07 15.00
CA VAL A 277 27.64 -23.54 16.11
C VAL A 277 26.20 -23.37 15.61
N LYS A 278 25.26 -24.11 16.22
CA LYS A 278 23.88 -24.24 15.74
C LYS A 278 22.90 -23.24 16.37
N GLU A 279 23.33 -22.49 17.38
CA GLU A 279 22.49 -21.61 18.18
C GLU A 279 23.17 -20.27 18.46
N SER A 280 22.38 -19.23 18.73
CA SER A 280 22.86 -17.90 19.10
C SER A 280 21.89 -17.23 20.07
N LEU A 281 22.43 -16.37 20.96
CA LEU A 281 21.65 -15.42 21.74
C LEU A 281 21.80 -14.01 21.16
N PHE A 282 20.71 -13.49 20.59
CA PHE A 282 20.59 -12.07 20.31
C PHE A 282 20.14 -11.35 21.58
N VAL A 283 20.93 -10.38 22.04
CA VAL A 283 20.69 -9.66 23.29
C VAL A 283 20.60 -8.17 23.00
N SER A 284 19.51 -7.54 23.45
CA SER A 284 19.30 -6.09 23.33
C SER A 284 19.26 -5.46 24.72
N TRP A 285 20.36 -4.82 25.12
CA TRP A 285 20.54 -4.15 26.41
C TRP A 285 20.10 -2.68 26.36
N SER A 286 19.54 -2.19 27.46
CA SER A 286 19.37 -0.77 27.76
C SER A 286 19.70 -0.51 29.23
N MET A 287 19.81 0.76 29.63
CA MET A 287 20.07 1.14 31.03
C MET A 287 18.98 0.68 32.01
N GLU A 288 17.78 0.37 31.52
CA GLU A 288 16.61 0.00 32.32
C GLU A 288 16.41 -1.53 32.34
N SER A 289 16.38 -2.15 31.17
CA SER A 289 16.17 -3.59 31.00
C SER A 289 16.91 -4.15 29.78
N THR A 290 17.01 -5.48 29.70
CA THR A 290 17.68 -6.21 28.63
C THR A 290 16.78 -7.34 28.12
N THR A 291 16.58 -7.44 26.81
CA THR A 291 15.83 -8.56 26.20
C THR A 291 16.76 -9.58 25.57
N ALA A 292 16.38 -10.86 25.63
CA ALA A 292 17.14 -11.97 25.05
C ALA A 292 16.27 -12.85 24.14
N PHE A 293 16.85 -13.30 23.04
CA PHE A 293 16.23 -14.17 22.05
C PHE A 293 17.16 -15.33 21.71
N HIS A 294 16.65 -16.55 21.80
CA HIS A 294 17.31 -17.73 21.26
C HIS A 294 17.07 -17.82 19.76
N VAL A 295 18.13 -18.05 19.00
CA VAL A 295 18.11 -18.09 17.53
C VAL A 295 18.73 -19.40 17.08
N LYS A 296 17.99 -20.21 16.33
CA LYS A 296 18.46 -21.48 15.75
C LYS A 296 18.96 -21.27 14.33
N PHE A 297 20.12 -21.83 14.00
CA PHE A 297 20.73 -21.73 12.68
C PHE A 297 19.81 -22.31 11.58
N ASP A 298 19.72 -21.61 10.44
CA ASP A 298 19.10 -22.11 9.21
C ASP A 298 20.17 -22.21 8.13
N GLY A 299 20.69 -23.42 7.94
CA GLY A 299 21.72 -23.71 6.94
C GLY A 299 21.23 -23.57 5.49
N LEU A 300 19.91 -23.67 5.24
CA LEU A 300 19.34 -23.48 3.90
C LEU A 300 19.29 -21.99 3.55
N LEU A 301 18.85 -21.15 4.50
CA LEU A 301 18.87 -19.69 4.33
C LEU A 301 20.29 -19.14 4.31
N TRP A 302 21.19 -19.63 5.19
CA TRP A 302 22.61 -19.28 5.13
C TRP A 302 23.23 -19.68 3.78
N GLY A 303 23.05 -20.92 3.32
CA GLY A 303 23.58 -21.37 2.02
C GLY A 303 23.04 -20.57 0.83
N MET A 304 21.82 -20.02 0.91
CA MET A 304 21.30 -19.08 -0.08
C MET A 304 21.98 -17.71 -0.01
N MET A 305 22.26 -17.18 1.19
CA MET A 305 23.03 -15.95 1.36
C MET A 305 24.48 -16.10 0.90
N GLU A 306 25.14 -17.22 1.24
CA GLU A 306 26.53 -17.51 0.90
C GLU A 306 26.75 -17.58 -0.61
N ARG A 307 25.90 -18.34 -1.33
CA ARG A 307 25.94 -18.39 -2.79
C ARG A 307 25.66 -17.03 -3.43
N GLU A 308 24.82 -16.19 -2.84
CA GLU A 308 24.53 -14.86 -3.37
C GLU A 308 25.69 -13.88 -3.20
N ILE A 309 26.40 -13.88 -2.05
CA ILE A 309 27.61 -13.04 -1.90
C ILE A 309 28.78 -13.54 -2.75
N GLU A 310 28.93 -14.84 -3.00
CA GLU A 310 29.91 -15.34 -3.98
C GLU A 310 29.51 -14.96 -5.41
N ALA A 311 28.22 -15.05 -5.74
CA ALA A 311 27.67 -14.60 -7.01
C ALA A 311 27.84 -13.09 -7.24
N LEU A 312 27.93 -12.27 -6.20
CA LEU A 312 28.15 -10.81 -6.29
C LEU A 312 29.64 -10.40 -6.20
N TYR A 313 30.39 -10.90 -5.22
CA TYR A 313 31.71 -10.38 -4.81
C TYR A 313 32.86 -11.39 -4.95
N GLY A 314 32.57 -12.68 -5.15
CA GLY A 314 33.57 -13.75 -5.15
C GLY A 314 34.39 -13.90 -6.43
N HIS A 315 34.38 -12.89 -7.33
CA HIS A 315 35.14 -12.82 -8.59
C HIS A 315 35.54 -11.35 -8.84
N SER A 316 36.70 -11.09 -9.45
CA SER A 316 37.25 -9.74 -9.66
C SER A 316 36.46 -8.85 -10.63
N ASN A 317 36.05 -9.38 -11.79
CA ASN A 317 35.53 -8.59 -12.92
C ASN A 317 33.99 -8.55 -13.01
N LYS A 318 33.29 -8.49 -11.88
CA LYS A 318 31.82 -8.35 -11.88
C LYS A 318 31.39 -6.90 -12.09
N ALA A 319 30.15 -6.71 -12.55
CA ALA A 319 29.61 -5.37 -12.81
C ALA A 319 28.94 -4.79 -11.55
N ARG A 320 29.11 -3.48 -11.33
CA ARG A 320 28.44 -2.72 -10.26
C ARG A 320 26.91 -2.92 -10.33
N PRO A 321 26.22 -3.36 -9.25
CA PRO A 321 24.79 -3.66 -9.31
C PRO A 321 23.92 -2.47 -9.77
N THR A 322 23.28 -2.59 -10.93
CA THR A 322 22.39 -1.56 -11.52
C THR A 322 20.92 -1.75 -11.16
N LYS A 323 20.55 -2.94 -10.66
CA LYS A 323 19.21 -3.32 -10.22
C LYS A 323 19.31 -4.35 -9.09
N LYS A 324 18.28 -4.45 -8.24
CA LYS A 324 18.18 -5.57 -7.30
C LYS A 324 18.04 -6.90 -8.06
N ARG A 325 18.59 -7.95 -7.50
CA ARG A 325 18.49 -9.32 -8.03
C ARG A 325 17.21 -10.03 -7.54
N PRO A 326 16.62 -10.96 -8.32
CA PRO A 326 15.51 -11.80 -7.87
C PRO A 326 15.82 -12.55 -6.57
N GLU A 327 17.04 -13.04 -6.42
CA GLU A 327 17.53 -13.81 -5.28
C GLU A 327 17.44 -13.00 -3.97
N SER A 328 17.77 -11.70 -4.00
CA SER A 328 17.59 -10.78 -2.86
C SER A 328 16.14 -10.69 -2.37
N LYS A 329 15.15 -10.86 -3.27
CA LYS A 329 13.72 -10.88 -2.89
C LYS A 329 13.37 -12.18 -2.15
N VAL A 330 13.79 -13.32 -2.68
CA VAL A 330 13.53 -14.64 -2.07
C VAL A 330 14.23 -14.77 -0.72
N ILE A 331 15.47 -14.27 -0.59
CA ILE A 331 16.19 -14.22 0.70
C ILE A 331 15.43 -13.36 1.71
N LYS A 332 14.91 -12.18 1.32
CA LYS A 332 14.11 -11.35 2.23
C LYS A 332 12.81 -12.05 2.66
N GLU A 333 12.12 -12.72 1.74
CA GLU A 333 10.89 -13.47 2.05
C GLU A 333 11.18 -14.62 3.04
N LYS A 334 12.31 -15.31 2.90
CA LYS A 334 12.76 -16.31 3.88
C LYS A 334 13.17 -15.72 5.23
N ILE A 335 13.77 -14.53 5.30
CA ILE A 335 14.09 -13.87 6.59
C ILE A 335 12.82 -13.65 7.43
N ALA A 336 11.70 -13.27 6.82
CA ALA A 336 10.43 -13.12 7.55
C ALA A 336 9.90 -14.45 8.12
N SER A 337 10.04 -15.55 7.38
CA SER A 337 9.72 -16.89 7.88
C SER A 337 10.68 -17.35 8.98
N PHE A 338 11.98 -17.07 8.84
CA PHE A 338 13.00 -17.39 9.84
C PHE A 338 12.72 -16.70 11.19
N LEU A 339 12.36 -15.41 11.16
CA LEU A 339 11.96 -14.66 12.37
C LEU A 339 10.72 -15.24 13.08
N SER A 340 9.91 -16.05 12.38
CA SER A 340 8.71 -16.69 12.92
C SER A 340 8.98 -18.12 13.42
N ASN A 341 9.91 -18.83 12.79
CA ASN A 341 10.12 -20.28 13.00
C ASN A 341 11.39 -20.61 13.81
N ASN A 342 12.42 -19.77 13.73
CA ASN A 342 13.76 -20.04 14.25
C ASN A 342 14.17 -19.15 15.43
N VAL A 343 13.33 -18.17 15.79
CA VAL A 343 13.61 -17.19 16.85
C VAL A 343 12.61 -17.31 17.99
N SER A 344 13.10 -17.50 19.22
CA SER A 344 12.30 -17.61 20.44
C SER A 344 12.67 -16.50 21.43
N PHE A 345 11.70 -15.66 21.80
CA PHE A 345 11.88 -14.66 22.86
C PHE A 345 11.95 -15.35 24.23
N LEU A 346 13.10 -15.20 24.92
CA LEU A 346 13.35 -15.84 26.21
C LEU A 346 12.77 -15.02 27.37
N GLY A 347 12.98 -13.71 27.33
CA GLY A 347 12.52 -12.79 28.37
C GLY A 347 13.09 -11.38 28.26
N GLU A 348 12.66 -10.54 29.20
CA GLU A 348 13.23 -9.24 29.53
C GLU A 348 13.74 -9.32 30.98
N PHE A 349 14.95 -8.83 31.23
CA PHE A 349 15.72 -9.00 32.46
C PHE A 349 16.16 -7.62 32.98
N LYS A 350 16.34 -7.48 34.30
CA LYS A 350 16.81 -6.24 34.91
C LYS A 350 18.27 -5.99 34.53
N SER A 351 18.55 -4.81 33.98
CA SER A 351 19.91 -4.51 33.49
C SER A 351 20.89 -4.28 34.63
N LEU A 352 22.10 -4.79 34.44
CA LEU A 352 23.28 -4.50 35.25
C LEU A 352 24.17 -3.46 34.57
N LYS A 353 24.95 -2.76 35.38
CA LYS A 353 26.12 -1.98 34.97
C LYS A 353 27.40 -2.75 35.34
N ALA A 354 28.39 -2.71 34.47
CA ALA A 354 29.71 -3.23 34.78
C ALA A 354 30.53 -2.24 35.60
N ILE A 355 31.24 -2.74 36.61
CA ILE A 355 32.46 -2.13 37.12
C ILE A 355 33.61 -2.88 36.44
N PRO A 356 34.40 -2.22 35.56
CA PRO A 356 35.53 -2.85 34.88
C PRO A 356 36.58 -3.38 35.85
N CYS A 357 37.39 -4.33 35.37
CA CYS A 357 38.59 -4.76 36.08
C CYS A 357 39.69 -3.69 35.93
N ASN A 358 40.45 -3.44 37.00
CA ASN A 358 41.82 -2.94 36.86
C ASN A 358 42.72 -4.16 36.65
N ASP A 359 43.61 -4.14 35.66
CA ASP A 359 44.22 -5.35 35.07
C ASP A 359 45.34 -6.02 35.91
N GLU A 360 45.50 -5.64 37.18
CA GLU A 360 46.68 -5.97 37.99
C GLU A 360 46.66 -7.38 38.64
N ASN A 361 45.53 -8.10 38.61
CA ASN A 361 45.34 -9.36 39.34
C ASN A 361 44.59 -10.44 38.52
N HIS A 362 45.08 -10.75 37.31
CA HIS A 362 44.54 -11.82 36.47
C HIS A 362 45.29 -13.14 36.65
N GLU A 363 44.57 -14.26 36.78
CA GLU A 363 45.16 -15.61 36.70
C GLU A 363 44.90 -16.24 35.32
N THR A 364 45.99 -16.66 34.68
CA THR A 364 46.02 -17.26 33.33
C THR A 364 45.64 -18.73 33.36
N SER A 365 44.34 -19.05 33.36
CA SER A 365 43.88 -20.46 33.29
C SER A 365 44.19 -21.16 31.96
N SER A 366 44.47 -20.41 30.90
CA SER A 366 45.06 -20.88 29.64
C SER A 366 45.53 -19.66 28.84
N GLY A 367 46.73 -19.65 28.25
CA GLY A 367 47.46 -18.42 27.86
C GLY A 367 46.74 -17.31 27.07
N MET A 368 45.65 -17.60 26.35
CA MET A 368 44.86 -16.62 25.58
C MET A 368 43.68 -16.00 26.35
N TYR A 369 43.31 -16.56 27.51
CA TYR A 369 42.14 -16.17 28.31
C TYR A 369 42.53 -15.90 29.77
N TYR A 370 42.09 -14.76 30.29
CA TYR A 370 42.10 -14.51 31.73
C TYR A 370 40.82 -15.06 32.38
N SER A 371 40.98 -15.59 33.58
CA SER A 371 39.90 -15.99 34.47
C SER A 371 40.11 -15.34 35.84
N HIS A 372 39.02 -15.01 36.50
CA HIS A 372 39.06 -14.41 37.82
C HIS A 372 38.88 -15.46 38.92
N LYS A 373 39.34 -15.14 40.13
CA LYS A 373 39.26 -16.05 41.29
C LYS A 373 37.81 -16.35 41.65
N MET A 374 37.55 -17.61 41.99
CA MET A 374 36.25 -18.03 42.53
C MET A 374 36.05 -17.36 43.90
N ASP A 375 34.90 -16.72 44.07
CA ASP A 375 34.50 -16.07 45.32
C ASP A 375 33.51 -17.03 46.00
N ILE A 376 33.95 -17.73 47.05
CA ILE A 376 33.22 -18.89 47.61
C ILE A 376 31.97 -18.41 48.35
N GLN A 377 30.87 -18.25 47.60
CA GLN A 377 29.57 -17.90 48.14
C GLN A 377 28.87 -19.14 48.70
N ILE A 378 28.35 -19.02 49.92
CA ILE A 378 27.50 -20.02 50.57
C ILE A 378 26.15 -20.05 49.82
N ARG A 379 25.70 -21.24 49.41
CA ARG A 379 24.38 -21.43 48.78
C ARG A 379 23.27 -20.88 49.69
N SER A 380 22.36 -20.06 49.15
CA SER A 380 21.13 -19.73 49.86
C SER A 380 20.12 -20.88 49.80
N ASN A 381 19.24 -20.96 50.80
CA ASN A 381 18.06 -21.82 50.78
C ASN A 381 16.85 -20.97 50.37
N ILE A 382 16.05 -21.47 49.42
CA ILE A 382 14.82 -20.80 48.99
C ILE A 382 13.74 -21.00 50.05
N ASP A 383 13.20 -19.92 50.62
CA ASP A 383 11.97 -20.00 51.42
C ASP A 383 10.75 -20.10 50.50
N LEU A 384 10.03 -21.22 50.58
CA LEU A 384 8.82 -21.44 49.78
C LEU A 384 7.73 -20.38 50.03
N ARG A 385 7.75 -19.70 51.19
CA ARG A 385 6.84 -18.58 51.50
C ARG A 385 7.20 -17.33 50.69
N GLU A 386 8.48 -17.09 50.43
CA GLU A 386 8.93 -16.01 49.53
C GLU A 386 8.48 -16.31 48.09
N VAL A 387 8.60 -17.58 47.65
CA VAL A 387 8.12 -18.02 46.32
C VAL A 387 6.62 -17.84 46.17
N GLN A 388 5.83 -18.20 47.20
CA GLN A 388 4.38 -17.98 47.21
C GLN A 388 4.02 -16.49 47.10
N LEU A 389 4.67 -15.63 47.90
CA LEU A 389 4.45 -14.17 47.86
C LEU A 389 4.67 -13.59 46.45
N TYR A 390 5.73 -14.01 45.75
CA TYR A 390 5.97 -13.57 44.37
C TYR A 390 5.03 -14.20 43.33
N ALA A 391 4.38 -15.33 43.64
CA ALA A 391 3.33 -15.90 42.80
C ALA A 391 2.00 -15.12 42.95
N GLU A 392 1.64 -14.72 44.17
CA GLU A 392 0.48 -13.87 44.46
C GLU A 392 0.66 -12.47 43.83
N GLU A 393 1.83 -11.87 43.98
CA GLU A 393 2.18 -10.59 43.35
C GLU A 393 2.24 -10.71 41.80
N THR A 394 2.68 -11.84 41.26
CA THR A 394 2.58 -12.14 39.81
C THR A 394 1.13 -12.09 39.35
N GLU A 395 0.19 -12.68 40.11
CA GLU A 395 -1.24 -12.65 39.76
C GLU A 395 -1.82 -11.23 39.87
N ARG A 396 -1.45 -10.47 40.92
CA ARG A 396 -1.85 -9.07 41.12
C ARG A 396 -1.43 -8.19 39.95
N LEU A 397 -0.17 -8.26 39.54
CA LEU A 397 0.39 -7.50 38.41
C LEU A 397 -0.21 -7.91 37.07
N ILE A 398 -0.56 -9.19 36.87
CA ILE A 398 -1.28 -9.64 35.67
C ILE A 398 -2.70 -9.06 35.62
N LYS A 399 -3.43 -9.08 36.75
CA LYS A 399 -4.76 -8.43 36.87
C LYS A 399 -4.68 -6.92 36.62
N GLU A 400 -3.61 -6.26 37.09
CA GLU A 400 -3.37 -4.84 36.87
C GLU A 400 -3.03 -4.52 35.40
N HIS A 401 -2.11 -5.27 34.78
CA HIS A 401 -1.83 -5.20 33.35
C HIS A 401 -3.12 -5.27 32.54
N PHE A 402 -4.00 -6.25 32.82
CA PHE A 402 -5.24 -6.39 32.05
C PHE A 402 -6.10 -5.11 32.12
N LYS A 403 -6.22 -4.45 33.29
CA LYS A 403 -6.93 -3.17 33.43
C LYS A 403 -6.28 -2.00 32.67
N LEU A 404 -4.96 -2.02 32.50
CA LEU A 404 -4.20 -0.96 31.81
C LEU A 404 -4.13 -1.18 30.29
N ASP A 405 -4.15 -2.43 29.84
CA ASP A 405 -4.04 -2.86 28.44
C ASP A 405 -5.42 -3.04 27.78
N THR A 406 -6.50 -3.26 28.54
CA THR A 406 -7.87 -3.21 28.00
C THR A 406 -8.12 -1.88 27.29
N GLU A 407 -8.58 -1.95 26.04
CA GLU A 407 -9.09 -0.77 25.34
C GLU A 407 -10.22 -0.16 26.17
N ARG A 408 -10.05 1.10 26.61
CA ARG A 408 -11.16 1.83 27.23
C ARG A 408 -12.27 1.93 26.20
N LEU A 409 -13.40 1.30 26.52
CA LEU A 409 -14.68 1.44 25.83
C LEU A 409 -14.95 2.94 25.69
N SER A 410 -15.00 3.41 24.46
CA SER A 410 -15.00 4.84 24.13
C SER A 410 -16.40 5.40 23.99
N ASP A 411 -17.35 4.55 23.62
CA ASP A 411 -18.67 4.92 23.14
C ASP A 411 -19.70 3.98 23.77
N ILE A 412 -20.88 4.51 24.14
CA ILE A 412 -22.03 3.72 24.58
C ILE A 412 -22.98 3.61 23.39
N ILE A 413 -23.44 2.40 23.10
CA ILE A 413 -24.53 2.14 22.15
C ILE A 413 -25.80 1.96 22.97
N VAL A 414 -26.85 2.70 22.60
CA VAL A 414 -28.18 2.57 23.18
C VAL A 414 -29.11 2.12 22.06
N PHE A 415 -29.82 1.02 22.28
CA PHE A 415 -30.88 0.56 21.40
C PHE A 415 -32.19 1.15 21.92
N MET A 416 -32.87 1.92 21.07
CA MET A 416 -34.11 2.63 21.41
C MET A 416 -35.26 2.07 20.59
N LEU A 417 -36.35 1.70 21.26
CA LEU A 417 -37.63 1.39 20.65
C LEU A 417 -38.46 2.67 20.61
N SER A 418 -39.20 2.91 19.53
CA SER A 418 -40.15 4.02 19.40
C SER A 418 -41.53 3.48 19.07
N ASP A 419 -42.56 4.02 19.69
CA ASP A 419 -43.94 3.61 19.49
C ASP A 419 -44.59 4.42 18.36
N LEU A 420 -45.09 3.72 17.33
CA LEU A 420 -45.78 4.33 16.19
C LEU A 420 -47.16 4.90 16.58
N ASP A 421 -47.79 4.35 17.63
CA ASP A 421 -49.09 4.82 18.12
C ASP A 421 -49.02 6.19 18.81
N ARG A 422 -47.81 6.72 19.05
CA ARG A 422 -47.61 8.10 19.53
C ARG A 422 -48.19 9.16 18.57
N THR A 423 -48.44 8.78 17.31
CA THR A 423 -49.20 9.58 16.34
C THR A 423 -50.64 9.86 16.80
N PHE A 424 -51.17 9.04 17.72
CA PHE A 424 -52.52 9.13 18.28
C PHE A 424 -52.53 9.47 19.78
N ASP A 425 -51.45 9.20 20.53
CA ASP A 425 -51.28 9.60 21.93
C ASP A 425 -49.99 10.42 22.17
N PRO A 426 -50.09 11.76 22.28
CA PRO A 426 -48.94 12.64 22.55
C PRO A 426 -48.31 12.45 23.94
N GLN A 427 -49.01 11.88 24.92
CA GLN A 427 -48.54 11.72 26.31
C GLN A 427 -47.53 10.58 26.45
N LYS A 428 -47.54 9.60 25.54
CA LYS A 428 -46.52 8.55 25.46
C LYS A 428 -45.11 9.16 25.27
N PRO A 429 -44.08 8.69 25.99
CA PRO A 429 -42.67 8.93 25.65
C PRO A 429 -42.32 8.60 24.20
N TYR A 430 -41.42 9.38 23.59
CA TYR A 430 -41.04 9.21 22.18
C TYR A 430 -40.18 7.98 21.90
N VAL A 431 -39.30 7.64 22.84
CA VAL A 431 -38.37 6.51 22.75
C VAL A 431 -38.15 5.88 24.11
N TYR A 432 -38.03 4.55 24.13
CA TYR A 432 -37.69 3.75 25.29
C TYR A 432 -36.33 3.08 25.06
N PRO A 433 -35.33 3.26 25.95
CA PRO A 433 -34.08 2.53 25.87
C PRO A 433 -34.30 1.07 26.26
N VAL A 434 -34.31 0.16 25.28
CA VAL A 434 -34.57 -1.28 25.49
C VAL A 434 -33.30 -2.08 25.77
N ALA A 435 -32.13 -1.58 25.33
CA ALA A 435 -30.84 -2.14 25.73
C ALA A 435 -29.70 -1.12 25.62
N TYR A 436 -28.63 -1.39 26.37
CA TYR A 436 -27.37 -0.64 26.30
C TYR A 436 -26.20 -1.61 26.12
N GLY A 437 -25.18 -1.17 25.41
CA GLY A 437 -23.94 -1.90 25.20
C GLY A 437 -22.75 -0.96 25.13
N TYR A 438 -21.57 -1.47 25.43
CA TYR A 438 -20.33 -0.69 25.33
C TYR A 438 -19.58 -1.02 24.05
N SER A 439 -19.02 0.01 23.41
CA SER A 439 -18.28 -0.08 22.16
C SER A 439 -16.84 0.38 22.33
N SER A 440 -15.90 -0.35 21.73
CA SER A 440 -14.61 0.24 21.36
C SER A 440 -14.73 0.96 20.01
N LYS A 441 -13.68 1.66 19.59
CA LYS A 441 -13.64 2.41 18.32
C LYS A 441 -13.73 1.55 17.05
N THR A 442 -13.79 0.22 17.18
CA THR A 442 -13.76 -0.72 16.05
C THR A 442 -14.81 -1.82 16.16
N LEU A 443 -15.99 -1.52 16.71
CA LEU A 443 -17.11 -2.47 16.73
C LEU A 443 -17.48 -2.89 15.31
N LYS A 444 -17.45 -4.20 15.06
CA LYS A 444 -17.71 -4.78 13.75
C LYS A 444 -19.20 -4.75 13.46
N VAL A 445 -19.57 -4.50 12.21
CA VAL A 445 -20.97 -4.56 11.73
C VAL A 445 -21.64 -5.87 12.15
N GLU A 446 -20.92 -6.98 12.04
CA GLU A 446 -21.42 -8.31 12.43
C GLU A 446 -21.65 -8.45 13.95
N THR A 447 -20.89 -7.74 14.79
CA THR A 447 -21.15 -7.70 16.24
C THR A 447 -22.46 -6.97 16.54
N VAL A 448 -22.71 -5.83 15.87
CA VAL A 448 -23.98 -5.10 16.01
C VAL A 448 -25.15 -5.89 15.44
N ARG A 449 -24.96 -6.59 14.31
CA ARG A 449 -25.97 -7.49 13.75
C ARG A 449 -26.37 -8.59 14.72
N ASN A 450 -25.41 -9.22 15.39
CA ASN A 450 -25.71 -10.24 16.41
C ASN A 450 -26.36 -9.66 17.68
N MET A 451 -26.09 -8.39 18.03
CA MET A 451 -26.83 -7.68 19.09
C MET A 451 -28.29 -7.43 18.68
N LEU A 452 -28.55 -7.03 17.44
CA LEU A 452 -29.91 -6.83 16.92
C LEU A 452 -30.66 -8.16 16.78
N ASP A 453 -30.03 -9.21 16.26
CA ASP A 453 -30.61 -10.56 16.18
C ASP A 453 -30.86 -11.18 17.57
N TYR A 454 -30.20 -10.70 18.62
CA TYR A 454 -30.59 -10.98 20.01
C TYR A 454 -31.84 -10.17 20.38
N LEU A 455 -31.77 -8.84 20.31
CA LEU A 455 -32.84 -7.93 20.73
C LEU A 455 -34.18 -8.16 20.02
N ARG A 456 -34.18 -8.50 18.72
CA ARG A 456 -35.38 -8.87 17.97
C ARG A 456 -36.08 -10.09 18.59
N ARG A 457 -35.32 -11.11 19.01
CA ARG A 457 -35.88 -12.33 19.64
C ARG A 457 -36.37 -12.06 21.05
N GLU A 458 -35.66 -11.25 21.83
CA GLU A 458 -36.14 -10.82 23.15
C GLU A 458 -37.43 -10.02 23.04
N LEU A 459 -37.47 -8.98 22.19
CA LEU A 459 -38.65 -8.14 21.98
C LEU A 459 -39.85 -8.97 21.46
N MET A 460 -39.62 -9.88 20.52
CA MET A 460 -40.65 -10.80 20.03
C MET A 460 -41.15 -11.77 21.12
N SER A 461 -40.33 -12.13 22.12
CA SER A 461 -40.78 -12.93 23.27
C SER A 461 -41.70 -12.16 24.23
N TYR A 462 -41.70 -10.84 24.16
CA TYR A 462 -42.66 -9.94 24.82
C TYR A 462 -43.78 -9.47 23.87
N ASP A 463 -43.98 -10.14 22.72
CA ASP A 463 -44.94 -9.78 21.65
C ASP A 463 -44.71 -8.40 21.00
N ILE A 464 -43.52 -7.81 21.16
CA ILE A 464 -43.14 -6.53 20.57
C ILE A 464 -42.54 -6.76 19.17
N ASN A 465 -43.39 -6.68 18.14
CA ASN A 465 -43.00 -6.89 16.75
C ASN A 465 -42.39 -5.63 16.10
N VAL A 466 -41.06 -5.61 15.94
CA VAL A 466 -40.28 -4.47 15.40
C VAL A 466 -40.41 -4.38 13.87
N GLN A 467 -41.32 -3.52 13.40
CA GLN A 467 -41.60 -3.33 11.96
C GLN A 467 -40.48 -2.59 11.20
N VAL A 468 -39.78 -1.66 11.86
CA VAL A 468 -38.83 -0.73 11.22
C VAL A 468 -37.62 -0.52 12.12
N GLU A 469 -36.43 -0.53 11.53
CA GLU A 469 -35.16 -0.22 12.22
C GLU A 469 -34.47 0.97 11.56
N ALA A 470 -33.90 1.86 12.39
CA ALA A 470 -33.10 2.99 11.94
C ALA A 470 -31.66 2.87 12.46
N PHE A 471 -30.69 3.24 11.62
CA PHE A 471 -29.26 3.15 11.95
C PHE A 471 -28.56 4.48 11.72
N ASP A 472 -27.66 4.84 12.63
CA ASP A 472 -26.69 5.91 12.39
C ASP A 472 -25.80 5.61 11.17
N GLY A 473 -25.25 6.66 10.55
CA GLY A 473 -24.37 6.59 9.39
C GLY A 473 -23.13 5.69 9.59
N GLN A 474 -22.65 5.51 10.83
CA GLN A 474 -21.60 4.54 11.16
C GLN A 474 -22.02 3.08 10.87
N PHE A 475 -23.30 2.77 11.05
CA PHE A 475 -23.86 1.43 10.94
C PHE A 475 -24.76 1.23 9.71
N ILE A 476 -24.83 2.21 8.79
CA ILE A 476 -25.62 2.19 7.54
C ILE A 476 -25.49 0.90 6.71
N LYS A 477 -24.38 0.17 6.85
CA LYS A 477 -24.20 -1.16 6.26
C LYS A 477 -25.30 -2.16 6.64
N LEU A 478 -25.85 -2.08 7.85
CA LEU A 478 -26.94 -2.95 8.30
C LEU A 478 -28.23 -2.75 7.49
N ALA A 479 -28.47 -1.54 6.98
CA ALA A 479 -29.63 -1.21 6.12
C ALA A 479 -29.43 -1.57 4.64
N ILE A 480 -28.21 -1.89 4.19
CA ILE A 480 -27.90 -2.04 2.75
C ILE A 480 -27.14 -3.32 2.40
N ASP A 481 -26.56 -4.02 3.38
CA ASP A 481 -25.86 -5.30 3.22
C ASP A 481 -26.59 -6.41 4.03
N GLY A 482 -26.90 -7.54 3.38
CA GLY A 482 -27.53 -8.70 4.00
C GLY A 482 -26.62 -9.44 5.00
N LYS A 483 -27.17 -10.44 5.69
CA LYS A 483 -26.44 -11.23 6.71
C LYS A 483 -25.26 -11.99 6.11
N ASP A 484 -25.43 -12.50 4.90
CA ASP A 484 -24.43 -13.10 4.02
C ASP A 484 -23.46 -12.08 3.37
N GLY A 485 -23.77 -10.78 3.43
CA GLY A 485 -23.05 -9.72 2.73
C GLY A 485 -23.55 -9.42 1.31
N SER A 486 -24.68 -9.99 0.88
CA SER A 486 -25.44 -9.56 -0.32
C SER A 486 -25.78 -8.06 -0.26
N SER A 487 -26.17 -7.46 -1.39
CA SER A 487 -26.69 -6.08 -1.41
C SER A 487 -28.21 -6.08 -1.34
N LEU A 488 -28.75 -5.44 -0.32
CA LEU A 488 -30.19 -5.26 -0.17
C LEU A 488 -30.76 -4.23 -1.17
N THR A 489 -29.89 -3.40 -1.76
CA THR A 489 -30.28 -2.39 -2.77
C THR A 489 -29.40 -2.45 -4.02
N LEU A 490 -30.00 -2.21 -5.18
CA LEU A 490 -29.30 -2.12 -6.47
C LEU A 490 -28.19 -1.05 -6.45
N LEU A 491 -28.38 0.04 -5.69
CA LEU A 491 -27.37 1.10 -5.51
C LEU A 491 -26.15 0.60 -4.73
N GLN A 492 -26.33 -0.21 -3.69
CA GLN A 492 -25.22 -0.83 -2.98
C GLN A 492 -24.52 -1.86 -3.87
N GLU A 493 -25.26 -2.60 -4.70
CA GLU A 493 -24.67 -3.56 -5.65
C GLU A 493 -23.82 -2.85 -6.71
N ARG A 494 -24.29 -1.73 -7.27
CA ARG A 494 -23.48 -0.84 -8.13
C ARG A 494 -22.21 -0.35 -7.40
N LYS A 495 -22.30 0.00 -6.12
CA LYS A 495 -21.16 0.44 -5.30
C LYS A 495 -20.16 -0.69 -4.98
N LYS A 496 -20.61 -1.94 -4.80
CA LYS A 496 -19.73 -3.11 -4.65
C LYS A 496 -19.04 -3.42 -5.98
N HIS A 497 -19.82 -3.52 -7.05
CA HIS A 497 -19.32 -3.77 -8.39
C HIS A 497 -18.25 -2.76 -8.83
N TRP A 498 -18.49 -1.46 -8.65
CA TRP A 498 -17.49 -0.43 -8.95
C TRP A 498 -16.20 -0.57 -8.14
N LYS A 499 -16.29 -0.92 -6.85
CA LYS A 499 -15.12 -1.17 -5.99
C LYS A 499 -14.35 -2.42 -6.38
N GLU A 500 -15.01 -3.43 -6.93
CA GLU A 500 -14.35 -4.60 -7.49
C GLU A 500 -13.63 -4.27 -8.79
N VAL A 501 -14.32 -3.60 -9.73
CA VAL A 501 -13.73 -3.22 -11.03
C VAL A 501 -12.52 -2.31 -10.85
N CYS A 502 -12.58 -1.33 -9.94
CA CYS A 502 -11.44 -0.47 -9.60
C CYS A 502 -10.18 -1.23 -9.11
N LYS A 503 -10.32 -2.45 -8.54
CA LYS A 503 -9.19 -3.29 -8.11
C LYS A 503 -8.55 -4.07 -9.25
N ILE A 504 -9.27 -4.34 -10.34
CA ILE A 504 -8.76 -5.14 -11.47
C ILE A 504 -7.54 -4.43 -12.09
N THR A 505 -6.52 -5.18 -12.53
CA THR A 505 -5.35 -4.57 -13.20
C THR A 505 -5.61 -4.35 -14.68
N VAL A 506 -4.87 -3.43 -15.33
CA VAL A 506 -4.97 -3.20 -16.79
C VAL A 506 -4.71 -4.49 -17.58
N ASN A 507 -3.80 -5.35 -17.11
CA ASN A 507 -3.52 -6.65 -17.72
C ASN A 507 -4.73 -7.60 -17.67
N ASP A 508 -5.52 -7.53 -16.60
CA ASP A 508 -6.69 -8.40 -16.39
C ASP A 508 -7.94 -7.86 -17.08
N LEU A 509 -8.05 -6.54 -17.24
CA LEU A 509 -9.05 -5.90 -18.10
C LEU A 509 -8.79 -6.19 -19.59
N ALA A 510 -7.53 -6.26 -20.01
CA ALA A 510 -7.14 -6.67 -21.36
C ALA A 510 -7.35 -8.17 -21.63
N ARG A 511 -7.36 -9.01 -20.58
CA ARG A 511 -7.28 -10.48 -20.70
C ARG A 511 -8.35 -11.11 -21.63
N PRO A 512 -9.65 -10.76 -21.57
CA PRO A 512 -10.65 -11.34 -22.46
C PRO A 512 -10.35 -11.05 -23.95
N TYR A 513 -9.87 -9.84 -24.26
CA TYR A 513 -9.50 -9.43 -25.62
C TYR A 513 -8.24 -10.16 -26.11
N LEU A 514 -7.32 -10.50 -25.20
CA LEU A 514 -6.15 -11.34 -25.51
C LEU A 514 -6.51 -12.81 -25.78
N GLU A 515 -7.64 -13.28 -25.25
CA GLU A 515 -8.14 -14.64 -25.46
C GLU A 515 -8.95 -14.75 -26.77
N VAL A 516 -9.81 -13.76 -27.06
CA VAL A 516 -10.55 -13.63 -28.34
C VAL A 516 -9.60 -13.34 -29.52
N GLY A 517 -8.47 -12.67 -29.28
CA GLY A 517 -7.44 -12.33 -30.28
C GLY A 517 -6.77 -13.52 -31.00
N LYS A 518 -7.21 -14.77 -30.76
CA LYS A 518 -6.85 -15.93 -31.60
C LYS A 518 -7.51 -15.89 -33.00
N LEU A 519 -8.61 -15.15 -33.18
CA LEU A 519 -9.32 -15.04 -34.46
C LEU A 519 -8.74 -13.93 -35.37
N PRO A 520 -8.25 -14.22 -36.59
CA PRO A 520 -7.57 -13.24 -37.44
C PRO A 520 -8.40 -12.02 -37.89
N CYS A 521 -9.73 -12.14 -37.94
CA CYS A 521 -10.65 -11.06 -38.35
C CYS A 521 -10.73 -9.93 -37.31
N VAL A 522 -10.74 -10.26 -36.02
CA VAL A 522 -11.00 -9.33 -34.91
C VAL A 522 -9.95 -8.23 -34.79
N VAL A 523 -8.73 -8.46 -35.29
CA VAL A 523 -7.62 -7.51 -35.16
C VAL A 523 -7.84 -6.23 -35.99
N ARG A 524 -8.61 -6.27 -37.09
CA ARG A 524 -8.98 -5.05 -37.82
C ARG A 524 -10.06 -4.28 -37.08
N THR A 525 -11.18 -4.94 -36.75
CA THR A 525 -12.30 -4.29 -36.04
C THR A 525 -11.89 -3.74 -34.68
N PHE A 526 -10.96 -4.37 -33.95
CA PHE A 526 -10.40 -3.80 -32.72
C PHE A 526 -9.53 -2.56 -32.98
N ASP A 527 -8.68 -2.56 -34.02
CA ASP A 527 -7.85 -1.40 -34.35
C ASP A 527 -8.68 -0.19 -34.82
N ASP A 528 -9.75 -0.43 -35.56
CA ASP A 528 -10.64 0.62 -36.04
C ASP A 528 -11.63 1.07 -34.94
N ALA A 529 -12.12 0.17 -34.08
CA ALA A 529 -12.88 0.55 -32.89
C ALA A 529 -12.03 1.38 -31.91
N CYS A 530 -10.75 1.04 -31.70
CA CYS A 530 -9.83 1.88 -30.90
C CYS A 530 -9.66 3.27 -31.50
N LYS A 531 -9.50 3.40 -32.83
CA LYS A 531 -9.43 4.73 -33.49
C LYS A 531 -10.73 5.52 -33.32
N HIS A 532 -11.89 4.89 -33.50
CA HIS A 532 -13.17 5.55 -33.26
C HIS A 532 -13.33 5.98 -31.79
N LEU A 533 -12.85 5.18 -30.83
CA LEU A 533 -12.82 5.58 -29.43
C LEU A 533 -11.86 6.76 -29.18
N GLU A 534 -10.64 6.73 -29.74
CA GLU A 534 -9.66 7.81 -29.61
C GLU A 534 -10.15 9.11 -30.27
N VAL A 535 -10.74 9.05 -31.47
CA VAL A 535 -11.34 10.20 -32.16
C VAL A 535 -12.53 10.77 -31.38
N SER A 536 -13.44 9.92 -30.89
CA SER A 536 -14.56 10.39 -30.07
C SER A 536 -14.10 11.03 -28.76
N VAL A 537 -13.10 10.45 -28.09
CA VAL A 537 -12.53 11.02 -26.85
C VAL A 537 -11.71 12.30 -27.12
N MET A 538 -11.00 12.40 -28.24
CA MET A 538 -10.34 13.65 -28.64
C MET A 538 -11.35 14.74 -28.98
N ASN A 539 -12.43 14.42 -29.71
CA ASN A 539 -13.50 15.37 -30.00
C ASN A 539 -14.18 15.86 -28.71
N LEU A 540 -14.48 14.96 -27.76
CA LEU A 540 -14.97 15.31 -26.43
C LEU A 540 -13.99 16.16 -25.62
N THR A 541 -12.68 16.05 -25.85
CA THR A 541 -11.66 16.88 -25.20
C THR A 541 -11.61 18.27 -25.84
N LEU A 542 -11.56 18.35 -27.17
CA LEU A 542 -11.56 19.60 -27.93
C LEU A 542 -12.84 20.43 -27.75
N TYR A 543 -13.99 19.78 -27.51
CA TYR A 543 -15.25 20.48 -27.21
C TYR A 543 -15.25 21.12 -25.81
N ASN A 544 -14.51 20.55 -24.84
CA ASN A 544 -14.36 21.13 -23.50
C ASN A 544 -13.43 22.36 -23.48
N GLU A 545 -12.47 22.45 -24.40
CA GLU A 545 -11.49 23.56 -24.43
C GLU A 545 -12.04 24.87 -25.03
N LYS A 546 -13.25 24.85 -25.61
CA LYS A 546 -13.86 26.02 -26.28
C LYS A 546 -14.97 26.76 -25.50
N ILE A 547 -15.32 26.32 -24.28
CA ILE A 547 -16.40 26.94 -23.49
C ILE A 547 -15.84 27.52 -22.19
N THR A 548 -15.54 28.82 -22.19
CA THR A 548 -14.96 29.54 -21.04
C THR A 548 -15.98 30.15 -20.08
N HIS A 549 -17.29 30.06 -20.37
CA HIS A 549 -18.35 30.64 -19.53
C HIS A 549 -19.54 29.66 -19.36
N GLY A 550 -19.86 29.36 -18.10
CA GLY A 550 -21.09 28.64 -17.71
C GLY A 550 -20.98 27.10 -17.62
N PRO A 551 -21.44 26.47 -16.52
CA PRO A 551 -21.44 25.00 -16.38
C PRO A 551 -22.69 24.38 -17.05
N ILE A 552 -22.60 24.08 -18.35
CA ILE A 552 -23.73 23.55 -19.14
C ILE A 552 -23.34 22.28 -19.94
N HIS A 553 -24.30 21.36 -20.06
CA HIS A 553 -24.33 20.10 -20.85
C HIS A 553 -23.01 19.36 -21.13
N VAL A 554 -22.82 18.23 -20.42
CA VAL A 554 -21.91 17.15 -20.84
C VAL A 554 -22.64 15.80 -20.93
N SER A 555 -23.48 15.42 -19.94
CA SER A 555 -24.08 14.07 -19.88
C SER A 555 -25.14 13.77 -20.95
N GLY A 556 -26.03 14.71 -21.29
CA GLY A 556 -27.13 14.44 -22.22
C GLY A 556 -26.67 14.18 -23.67
N ILE A 557 -25.76 15.03 -24.17
CA ILE A 557 -25.18 14.88 -25.52
C ILE A 557 -24.27 13.64 -25.56
N LEU A 558 -23.50 13.38 -24.49
CA LEU A 558 -22.79 12.11 -24.35
C LEU A 558 -23.74 10.92 -24.44
N GLN A 559 -24.84 10.91 -23.69
CA GLN A 559 -25.74 9.76 -23.66
C GLN A 559 -26.32 9.49 -25.05
N HIS A 560 -26.86 10.51 -25.74
CA HIS A 560 -27.49 10.28 -27.05
C HIS A 560 -26.46 9.86 -28.13
N CYS A 561 -25.32 10.56 -28.23
CA CYS A 561 -24.28 10.20 -29.20
C CYS A 561 -23.58 8.86 -28.88
N TYR A 562 -23.51 8.45 -27.62
CA TYR A 562 -22.94 7.15 -27.22
C TYR A 562 -23.96 6.03 -27.40
N GLU A 563 -25.25 6.29 -27.17
CA GLU A 563 -26.33 5.34 -27.43
C GLU A 563 -26.51 5.08 -28.94
N GLU A 564 -26.27 6.07 -29.81
CA GLU A 564 -26.34 5.90 -31.26
C GLU A 564 -25.04 5.31 -31.88
N ILE A 565 -23.85 5.68 -31.39
CA ILE A 565 -22.57 5.27 -31.99
C ILE A 565 -21.99 3.99 -31.37
N CYS A 566 -22.16 3.76 -30.06
CA CYS A 566 -21.51 2.64 -29.38
C CYS A 566 -22.40 1.41 -29.21
N THR A 567 -23.72 1.57 -29.08
CA THR A 567 -24.64 0.47 -28.70
C THR A 567 -24.63 -0.67 -29.72
N ASP A 568 -24.96 -0.41 -30.99
CA ASP A 568 -25.12 -1.50 -31.96
C ASP A 568 -23.78 -2.16 -32.32
N MET A 569 -22.75 -1.38 -32.67
CA MET A 569 -21.50 -1.97 -33.15
C MET A 569 -20.72 -2.70 -32.05
N ALA A 570 -20.67 -2.16 -30.83
CA ALA A 570 -19.95 -2.80 -29.73
C ALA A 570 -20.74 -3.95 -29.10
N ILE A 571 -22.07 -3.85 -28.95
CA ILE A 571 -22.87 -4.94 -28.40
C ILE A 571 -22.95 -6.10 -29.39
N ASN A 572 -23.01 -5.87 -30.71
CA ASN A 572 -23.03 -6.97 -31.67
C ASN A 572 -21.67 -7.70 -31.72
N LEU A 573 -20.53 -6.99 -31.75
CA LEU A 573 -19.21 -7.62 -31.61
C LEU A 573 -19.04 -8.39 -30.28
N PHE A 574 -19.62 -7.89 -29.18
CA PHE A 574 -19.57 -8.58 -27.89
C PHE A 574 -20.52 -9.79 -27.81
N ARG A 575 -21.71 -9.71 -28.43
CA ARG A 575 -22.67 -10.83 -28.58
C ARG A 575 -22.10 -11.94 -29.45
N GLU A 576 -21.48 -11.64 -30.59
CA GLU A 576 -20.82 -12.63 -31.44
C GLU A 576 -19.71 -13.36 -30.66
N ALA A 577 -18.86 -12.62 -29.95
CA ALA A 577 -17.80 -13.20 -29.11
C ALA A 577 -18.35 -14.07 -27.95
N LEU A 578 -19.50 -13.71 -27.37
CA LEU A 578 -20.17 -14.52 -26.34
C LEU A 578 -20.84 -15.78 -26.92
N THR A 579 -21.47 -15.65 -28.08
CA THR A 579 -22.20 -16.74 -28.77
C THR A 579 -21.24 -17.82 -29.23
N VAL A 580 -20.12 -17.44 -29.86
CA VAL A 580 -19.03 -18.37 -30.23
C VAL A 580 -18.47 -19.09 -28.99
N LYS A 581 -18.38 -18.41 -27.84
CA LYS A 581 -17.91 -19.03 -26.60
C LYS A 581 -18.91 -20.05 -26.05
N LEU A 582 -20.20 -19.72 -25.99
CA LEU A 582 -21.25 -20.65 -25.56
C LEU A 582 -21.30 -21.90 -26.46
N GLN A 583 -21.32 -21.71 -27.78
CA GLN A 583 -21.27 -22.81 -28.75
C GLN A 583 -20.03 -23.69 -28.60
N SER A 584 -18.86 -23.11 -28.26
CA SER A 584 -17.66 -23.90 -27.97
C SER A 584 -17.77 -24.75 -26.71
N GLN A 585 -18.54 -24.31 -25.70
CA GLN A 585 -18.76 -25.08 -24.48
C GLN A 585 -19.81 -26.19 -24.68
N GLU A 586 -20.81 -25.97 -25.54
CA GLU A 586 -21.75 -27.02 -25.97
C GLU A 586 -21.05 -28.10 -26.85
N LEU A 587 -20.07 -27.69 -27.66
CA LEU A 587 -19.21 -28.62 -28.41
C LEU A 587 -18.22 -29.40 -27.54
N GLU A 588 -17.79 -28.84 -26.40
CA GLU A 588 -16.96 -29.55 -25.43
C GLU A 588 -17.79 -30.53 -24.57
N SER A 589 -19.01 -30.18 -24.15
CA SER A 589 -19.90 -31.10 -23.42
C SER A 589 -20.48 -32.22 -24.30
N ALA A 590 -20.71 -31.96 -25.59
CA ALA A 590 -21.06 -33.02 -26.56
C ALA A 590 -19.91 -34.03 -26.74
N ARG A 591 -18.66 -33.59 -26.62
CA ARG A 591 -17.47 -34.45 -26.77
C ARG A 591 -17.12 -35.29 -25.55
N THR A 592 -17.69 -35.02 -24.38
CA THR A 592 -17.46 -35.83 -23.17
C THR A 592 -18.35 -37.06 -23.07
N ASN A 593 -19.25 -37.30 -24.04
CA ASN A 593 -20.16 -38.45 -24.05
C ASN A 593 -19.73 -39.58 -25.01
N ASP A 594 -18.81 -39.32 -25.95
CA ASP A 594 -18.30 -40.31 -26.91
C ASP A 594 -16.76 -40.43 -26.78
N ILE A 595 -16.31 -41.37 -25.94
CA ILE A 595 -15.14 -42.25 -26.11
C ILE A 595 -15.10 -43.17 -24.88
N ASP A 596 -15.15 -44.47 -25.14
CA ASP A 596 -14.90 -45.54 -24.16
C ASP A 596 -14.08 -46.64 -24.88
N THR A 597 -13.53 -47.58 -24.12
CA THR A 597 -12.69 -48.73 -24.55
C THR A 597 -11.26 -48.45 -25.09
N ASP A 598 -10.31 -49.07 -24.38
CA ASP A 598 -9.22 -49.93 -24.86
C ASP A 598 -7.94 -49.37 -25.52
N SER A 599 -6.89 -49.31 -24.68
CA SER A 599 -5.78 -50.31 -24.68
C SER A 599 -4.32 -49.83 -24.92
N GLU A 600 -3.47 -50.39 -24.04
CA GLU A 600 -2.04 -50.71 -24.16
C GLU A 600 -0.95 -49.63 -24.33
N GLN A 601 0.27 -50.07 -23.95
CA GLN A 601 1.47 -49.26 -23.73
C GLN A 601 2.46 -49.43 -24.89
N HIS A 602 3.28 -48.41 -25.14
CA HIS A 602 4.68 -48.64 -25.51
C HIS A 602 5.56 -47.44 -25.15
N ASP A 603 6.62 -47.69 -24.37
CA ASP A 603 7.67 -46.72 -24.12
C ASP A 603 8.58 -46.58 -25.35
N ILE A 604 8.90 -45.34 -25.74
CA ILE A 604 9.97 -45.02 -26.69
C ILE A 604 10.70 -43.77 -26.16
N GLU A 605 11.97 -43.94 -25.79
CA GLU A 605 12.90 -42.84 -25.52
C GLU A 605 13.25 -42.09 -26.82
N LEU A 606 13.42 -40.77 -26.78
CA LEU A 606 13.97 -39.99 -27.90
C LEU A 606 14.88 -38.85 -27.44
N ASP A 607 15.95 -38.66 -28.20
CA ASP A 607 17.08 -37.79 -27.90
C ASP A 607 16.78 -36.28 -27.82
N HIS A 608 17.63 -35.59 -27.06
CA HIS A 608 17.82 -34.15 -27.14
C HIS A 608 19.06 -33.81 -27.97
N ASP A 609 18.89 -33.64 -29.29
CA ASP A 609 19.97 -33.14 -30.16
C ASP A 609 19.65 -31.77 -30.81
N ASN A 610 20.69 -30.98 -31.06
CA ASN A 610 20.63 -29.55 -31.33
C ASN A 610 20.82 -29.23 -32.82
N ASN A 611 19.73 -28.99 -33.55
CA ASN A 611 19.79 -28.46 -34.91
C ASN A 611 19.33 -27.00 -35.01
N LEU A 612 20.26 -26.12 -35.40
CA LEU A 612 20.01 -24.71 -35.72
C LEU A 612 19.36 -24.58 -37.11
N PRO A 613 18.29 -23.77 -37.28
CA PRO A 613 17.71 -23.54 -38.60
C PRO A 613 18.65 -22.74 -39.51
N THR A 614 19.07 -23.34 -40.63
CA THR A 614 19.74 -22.63 -41.74
C THR A 614 18.81 -21.57 -42.33
N ALA A 615 19.34 -20.37 -42.61
CA ALA A 615 18.54 -19.26 -43.13
C ALA A 615 18.34 -19.35 -44.66
N ASP A 616 17.10 -19.10 -45.11
CA ASP A 616 16.75 -19.00 -46.53
C ASP A 616 17.62 -17.96 -47.27
N LEU A 617 18.43 -18.41 -48.24
CA LEU A 617 19.22 -17.56 -49.14
C LEU A 617 18.49 -17.37 -50.47
N TYR A 618 18.44 -16.13 -50.96
CA TYR A 618 17.83 -15.80 -52.25
C TYR A 618 18.83 -15.98 -53.39
N LEU A 619 18.39 -16.63 -54.47
CA LEU A 619 19.17 -16.83 -55.69
C LEU A 619 18.86 -15.72 -56.70
N LEU A 620 19.89 -15.25 -57.42
CA LEU A 620 19.70 -14.41 -58.61
C LEU A 620 19.41 -15.29 -59.82
N CYS A 621 18.29 -15.06 -60.49
CA CYS A 621 17.95 -15.70 -61.76
C CYS A 621 18.12 -14.75 -62.96
N ASP A 622 18.05 -15.31 -64.18
CA ASP A 622 18.14 -14.57 -65.44
C ASP A 622 17.22 -13.35 -65.52
N LYS A 623 16.03 -13.44 -64.92
CA LYS A 623 15.09 -12.31 -64.85
C LYS A 623 15.66 -11.15 -64.03
N ASP A 624 16.25 -11.44 -62.87
CA ASP A 624 16.81 -10.42 -61.96
C ASP A 624 18.01 -9.73 -62.60
N TYR A 625 18.92 -10.50 -63.19
CA TYR A 625 20.03 -9.96 -64.00
C TYR A 625 19.51 -9.11 -65.17
N SER A 626 18.43 -9.52 -65.83
CA SER A 626 17.81 -8.77 -66.92
C SER A 626 17.16 -7.47 -66.44
N GLU A 627 16.50 -7.45 -65.27
CA GLU A 627 15.88 -6.25 -64.70
C GLU A 627 16.91 -5.26 -64.16
N ILE A 628 17.99 -5.73 -63.53
CA ILE A 628 19.13 -4.89 -63.13
C ILE A 628 19.82 -4.31 -64.38
N LEU A 629 20.08 -5.10 -65.43
CA LEU A 629 20.66 -4.61 -66.67
C LEU A 629 19.75 -3.59 -67.37
N LYS A 630 18.44 -3.86 -67.45
CA LYS A 630 17.44 -2.91 -68.00
C LYS A 630 17.43 -1.60 -67.22
N PHE A 631 17.52 -1.64 -65.88
CA PHE A 631 17.66 -0.45 -65.05
C PHE A 631 18.96 0.31 -65.36
N PHE A 632 20.11 -0.37 -65.45
CA PHE A 632 21.40 0.23 -65.79
C PHE A 632 21.46 0.81 -67.21
N THR A 633 20.82 0.19 -68.20
CA THR A 633 20.76 0.72 -69.57
C THR A 633 19.83 1.92 -69.71
N LYS A 634 18.75 2.00 -68.93
CA LYS A 634 17.77 3.10 -69.01
C LYS A 634 18.16 4.33 -68.18
N ASN A 635 18.82 4.16 -67.04
CA ASN A 635 19.08 5.27 -66.12
C ASN A 635 20.34 6.07 -66.50
N ALA A 636 20.13 7.30 -66.98
CA ALA A 636 21.19 8.20 -67.43
C ALA A 636 22.12 8.70 -66.29
N SER A 637 21.75 8.56 -65.02
CA SER A 637 22.60 8.96 -63.89
C SER A 637 23.79 8.01 -63.62
N ILE A 638 23.92 6.93 -64.39
CA ILE A 638 24.83 5.83 -64.11
C ILE A 638 26.13 5.98 -64.92
N ARG A 639 27.26 6.11 -64.20
CA ARG A 639 28.56 6.51 -64.75
C ARG A 639 29.09 5.64 -65.90
N ARG A 640 28.64 4.38 -66.00
CA ARG A 640 29.03 3.42 -67.05
C ARG A 640 27.87 3.07 -68.01
N GLN A 641 26.82 3.89 -68.12
CA GLN A 641 25.62 3.59 -68.94
C GLN A 641 25.94 3.18 -70.39
N ALA A 642 26.89 3.85 -71.05
CA ALA A 642 27.31 3.49 -72.41
C ALA A 642 27.92 2.07 -72.49
N THR A 643 28.71 1.67 -71.49
CA THR A 643 29.25 0.32 -71.36
C THR A 643 28.15 -0.70 -71.10
N TRP A 644 27.23 -0.40 -70.17
CA TRP A 644 26.10 -1.29 -69.85
C TRP A 644 25.15 -1.48 -71.05
N LYS A 645 25.00 -0.47 -71.93
CA LYS A 645 24.21 -0.55 -73.17
C LYS A 645 24.79 -1.48 -74.24
N LEU A 646 26.08 -1.83 -74.16
CA LEU A 646 26.77 -2.69 -75.11
C LEU A 646 27.02 -4.12 -74.58
N MET A 647 26.62 -4.41 -73.34
CA MET A 647 26.69 -5.75 -72.77
C MET A 647 25.41 -6.53 -73.05
N ASP A 648 25.56 -7.77 -73.51
CA ASP A 648 24.48 -8.75 -73.46
C ASP A 648 24.30 -9.31 -72.03
N LEU A 649 23.23 -10.08 -71.82
CA LEU A 649 22.91 -10.64 -70.50
C LEU A 649 23.98 -11.64 -70.02
N SER A 650 24.63 -12.35 -70.94
CA SER A 650 25.68 -13.34 -70.63
C SER A 650 26.94 -12.65 -70.08
N THR A 651 27.40 -11.60 -70.75
CA THR A 651 28.52 -10.75 -70.34
C THR A 651 28.21 -10.03 -69.03
N PHE A 652 26.98 -9.56 -68.85
CA PHE A 652 26.57 -8.89 -67.62
C PHE A 652 26.52 -9.82 -66.41
N LYS A 653 26.09 -11.10 -66.57
CA LYS A 653 26.17 -12.10 -65.48
C LYS A 653 27.60 -12.30 -65.00
N LYS A 654 28.60 -12.31 -65.90
CA LYS A 654 30.01 -12.46 -65.53
C LYS A 654 30.51 -11.33 -64.62
N CYS A 655 29.91 -10.14 -64.67
CA CYS A 655 30.20 -9.08 -63.69
C CYS A 655 29.81 -9.43 -62.25
N PHE A 656 29.02 -10.49 -62.03
CA PHE A 656 28.59 -11.02 -60.73
C PHE A 656 29.25 -12.35 -60.33
N GLU A 657 30.20 -12.86 -61.11
CA GLU A 657 30.74 -14.23 -60.98
C GLU A 657 31.58 -14.44 -59.70
N THR A 658 32.32 -13.43 -59.24
CA THR A 658 33.07 -13.48 -57.98
C THR A 658 33.00 -12.15 -57.22
N HIS A 659 33.29 -12.19 -55.90
CA HIS A 659 33.35 -11.02 -55.03
C HIS A 659 34.23 -9.90 -55.61
N ASP A 660 35.44 -10.22 -56.07
CA ASP A 660 36.37 -9.21 -56.57
C ASP A 660 35.98 -8.68 -57.95
N VAL A 661 35.34 -9.51 -58.77
CA VAL A 661 34.77 -9.10 -60.06
C VAL A 661 33.59 -8.14 -59.85
N ILE A 662 32.72 -8.38 -58.86
CA ILE A 662 31.66 -7.45 -58.43
C ILE A 662 32.28 -6.14 -57.93
N ASN A 663 33.29 -6.23 -57.06
CA ASN A 663 33.95 -5.06 -56.47
C ASN A 663 34.65 -4.20 -57.55
N LYS A 664 35.28 -4.81 -58.55
CA LYS A 664 35.94 -4.12 -59.68
C LYS A 664 34.94 -3.50 -60.67
N ASN A 665 33.82 -4.17 -60.95
CA ASN A 665 32.89 -3.78 -62.00
C ASN A 665 31.80 -2.78 -61.58
N PHE A 666 31.46 -2.68 -60.29
CA PHE A 666 30.40 -1.79 -59.83
C PHE A 666 30.87 -0.75 -58.81
N THR A 667 30.32 0.47 -58.90
CA THR A 667 30.39 1.46 -57.82
C THR A 667 29.39 1.13 -56.71
N LYS A 668 29.58 1.72 -55.52
CA LYS A 668 28.65 1.58 -54.38
C LYS A 668 27.21 1.94 -54.76
N ASN A 669 27.03 2.99 -55.56
CA ASN A 669 25.70 3.49 -55.94
C ASN A 669 25.01 2.57 -56.97
N GLU A 670 25.78 1.96 -57.87
CA GLU A 670 25.28 0.92 -58.78
C GLU A 670 24.81 -0.31 -57.98
N LEU A 671 25.65 -0.87 -57.09
CA LEU A 671 25.27 -2.02 -56.24
C LEU A 671 24.05 -1.73 -55.36
N GLN A 672 24.01 -0.56 -54.72
CA GLN A 672 22.84 -0.16 -53.92
C GLN A 672 21.57 -0.01 -54.77
N SER A 673 21.71 0.37 -56.05
CA SER A 673 20.56 0.47 -56.96
C SER A 673 20.11 -0.91 -57.43
N SER A 674 21.04 -1.82 -57.76
CA SER A 674 20.73 -3.23 -58.01
C SER A 674 19.97 -3.86 -56.85
N TYR A 675 20.39 -3.60 -55.61
CA TYR A 675 19.72 -4.11 -54.41
C TYR A 675 18.27 -3.58 -54.28
N LYS A 676 18.01 -2.32 -54.65
CA LYS A 676 16.65 -1.74 -54.67
C LYS A 676 15.76 -2.28 -55.80
N VAL A 677 16.35 -2.80 -56.87
CA VAL A 677 15.63 -3.49 -57.96
C VAL A 677 15.32 -4.93 -57.54
N PHE A 678 16.33 -5.66 -57.03
CA PHE A 678 16.22 -7.06 -56.62
C PHE A 678 15.39 -7.27 -55.33
N VAL A 679 15.35 -6.29 -54.44
CA VAL A 679 14.53 -6.33 -53.21
C VAL A 679 13.46 -5.21 -53.26
N PRO A 680 12.28 -5.48 -53.86
CA PRO A 680 11.17 -4.53 -53.89
C PRO A 680 10.72 -4.10 -52.49
N ARG A 681 10.42 -2.81 -52.32
CA ARG A 681 10.18 -2.17 -51.02
C ARG A 681 9.12 -2.85 -50.15
N ASP A 682 8.10 -3.45 -50.76
CA ASP A 682 6.98 -4.05 -50.03
C ASP A 682 7.28 -5.45 -49.44
N SER A 683 8.39 -6.07 -49.85
CA SER A 683 8.87 -7.35 -49.29
C SER A 683 9.68 -7.20 -47.99
N ALA A 684 10.01 -5.96 -47.58
CA ALA A 684 11.03 -5.63 -46.57
C ALA A 684 10.71 -5.99 -45.09
N LYS A 685 9.93 -7.04 -44.84
CA LYS A 685 9.56 -7.54 -43.50
C LYS A 685 9.99 -8.98 -43.19
N SER A 686 10.73 -9.65 -44.08
CA SER A 686 11.69 -10.70 -43.68
C SER A 686 12.96 -10.08 -43.11
N HIS A 687 13.60 -10.70 -42.11
CA HIS A 687 14.55 -10.00 -41.21
C HIS A 687 16.00 -10.55 -41.21
N SER A 688 16.39 -11.42 -42.14
CA SER A 688 17.72 -12.05 -42.14
C SER A 688 18.85 -11.17 -42.70
N LEU A 689 18.64 -10.41 -43.79
CA LEU A 689 19.72 -9.73 -44.53
C LEU A 689 19.35 -8.30 -44.98
N ASN A 690 18.88 -7.45 -44.07
CA ASN A 690 18.39 -6.11 -44.42
C ASN A 690 19.54 -5.08 -44.50
N ILE A 691 20.17 -4.94 -45.67
CA ILE A 691 21.31 -4.03 -45.87
C ILE A 691 20.86 -2.57 -45.84
N SER A 692 21.44 -1.80 -44.92
CA SER A 692 21.13 -0.38 -44.73
C SER A 692 21.52 0.46 -45.94
N SER A 693 20.73 1.49 -46.25
CA SER A 693 21.07 2.51 -47.25
C SER A 693 22.36 3.28 -46.91
N LYS A 694 22.87 3.17 -45.68
CA LYS A 694 24.15 3.73 -45.23
C LYS A 694 25.34 2.75 -45.24
N SER A 695 25.13 1.44 -45.40
CA SER A 695 26.18 0.41 -45.34
C SER A 695 27.38 0.68 -46.27
N ASN A 696 28.57 0.14 -45.97
CA ASN A 696 29.75 0.26 -46.84
C ASN A 696 29.53 -0.43 -48.20
N LYS A 697 30.48 -0.29 -49.14
CA LYS A 697 30.38 -0.93 -50.45
C LYS A 697 30.37 -2.45 -50.31
N ASP A 698 31.26 -2.96 -49.48
CA ASP A 698 31.58 -4.39 -49.37
C ASP A 698 30.38 -5.20 -48.86
N SER A 699 29.55 -4.63 -47.97
CA SER A 699 28.25 -5.21 -47.59
C SER A 699 27.38 -5.62 -48.79
N TYR A 700 27.35 -4.79 -49.84
CA TYR A 700 26.57 -5.09 -51.05
C TYR A 700 27.33 -6.07 -51.97
N VAL A 701 28.66 -5.97 -52.07
CA VAL A 701 29.48 -6.93 -52.84
C VAL A 701 29.28 -8.35 -52.31
N ASP A 702 29.39 -8.50 -50.98
CA ASP A 702 29.26 -9.75 -50.24
C ASP A 702 27.86 -10.37 -50.37
N PHE A 703 26.80 -9.55 -50.35
CA PHE A 703 25.43 -9.98 -50.66
C PHE A 703 25.29 -10.50 -52.10
N PHE A 704 25.76 -9.74 -53.09
CA PHE A 704 25.63 -10.12 -54.49
C PHE A 704 26.48 -11.34 -54.85
N ALA A 705 27.66 -11.51 -54.23
CA ALA A 705 28.48 -12.70 -54.37
C ALA A 705 27.76 -13.95 -53.83
N LYS A 706 27.15 -13.85 -52.64
CA LYS A 706 26.39 -14.96 -52.01
C LYS A 706 25.14 -15.32 -52.81
N ALA A 707 24.39 -14.32 -53.31
CA ALA A 707 23.19 -14.54 -54.12
C ALA A 707 23.49 -15.11 -55.53
N ALA A 708 24.69 -14.85 -56.08
CA ALA A 708 25.14 -15.43 -57.34
C ALA A 708 25.70 -16.86 -57.16
N ALA A 709 26.57 -17.09 -56.17
CA ALA A 709 27.28 -18.36 -55.99
C ALA A 709 26.34 -19.55 -55.73
N CYS A 710 25.22 -19.34 -55.04
CA CYS A 710 24.25 -20.40 -54.73
C CYS A 710 23.36 -20.81 -55.93
N SER A 711 23.43 -20.12 -57.08
CA SER A 711 22.52 -20.33 -58.22
C SER A 711 22.74 -21.64 -59.00
N SER A 712 23.78 -22.41 -58.69
CA SER A 712 24.34 -23.43 -59.58
C SER A 712 23.70 -24.84 -59.51
N ASN A 713 22.86 -25.18 -58.51
CA ASN A 713 22.55 -26.61 -58.26
C ASN A 713 21.20 -27.00 -57.59
N LEU A 714 20.19 -26.14 -57.42
CA LEU A 714 18.92 -26.55 -56.76
C LEU A 714 17.63 -26.06 -57.43
N SER A 715 16.57 -26.88 -57.33
CA SER A 715 15.25 -26.72 -57.97
C SER A 715 14.17 -26.26 -56.96
N PRO A 716 13.19 -25.40 -57.36
CA PRO A 716 12.34 -24.69 -56.39
C PRO A 716 11.09 -25.47 -55.93
N ALA A 717 10.87 -25.53 -54.62
CA ALA A 717 9.64 -26.04 -53.99
C ALA A 717 8.57 -24.94 -53.76
N ARG A 718 7.28 -25.32 -53.75
CA ARG A 718 6.14 -24.38 -53.63
C ARG A 718 6.00 -23.79 -52.21
N PRO A 719 5.56 -22.52 -52.06
CA PRO A 719 5.43 -21.86 -50.77
C PRO A 719 4.21 -22.33 -49.95
N ARG A 720 4.41 -22.61 -48.65
CA ARG A 720 3.32 -22.77 -47.66
C ARG A 720 2.97 -21.42 -47.01
N SER A 721 1.68 -21.17 -46.78
CA SER A 721 1.18 -19.93 -46.16
C SER A 721 1.57 -19.83 -44.67
N LYS A 722 2.33 -18.80 -44.30
CA LYS A 722 2.80 -18.58 -42.91
C LYS A 722 1.68 -18.04 -41.99
N GLN A 723 1.28 -18.82 -40.99
CA GLN A 723 0.48 -18.32 -39.87
C GLN A 723 1.25 -17.22 -39.10
N ARG A 724 0.52 -16.24 -38.52
CA ARG A 724 1.13 -15.16 -37.72
C ARG A 724 1.46 -15.65 -36.31
N ASN A 725 2.71 -15.42 -35.88
CA ASN A 725 3.18 -15.84 -34.55
C ASN A 725 2.47 -15.06 -33.42
N PRO A 726 1.66 -15.72 -32.56
CA PRO A 726 0.69 -15.05 -31.67
C PRO A 726 1.35 -14.21 -30.57
N LYS A 727 2.62 -14.46 -30.22
CA LYS A 727 3.33 -13.73 -29.16
C LYS A 727 3.44 -12.22 -29.44
N LYS A 728 3.46 -11.78 -30.72
CA LYS A 728 3.48 -10.35 -31.08
C LYS A 728 2.12 -9.65 -30.91
N LEU A 729 1.01 -10.32 -31.20
CA LEU A 729 -0.32 -9.71 -31.10
C LEU A 729 -0.68 -9.39 -29.65
N LYS A 730 -0.38 -10.29 -28.72
CA LYS A 730 -0.56 -10.08 -27.28
C LYS A 730 0.17 -8.82 -26.77
N GLN A 731 1.36 -8.54 -27.29
CA GLN A 731 2.12 -7.35 -26.90
C GLN A 731 1.46 -6.06 -27.43
N ILE A 732 1.06 -6.05 -28.71
CA ILE A 732 0.41 -4.89 -29.35
C ILE A 732 -0.90 -4.51 -28.63
N ILE A 733 -1.74 -5.50 -28.31
CA ILE A 733 -2.99 -5.26 -27.56
C ILE A 733 -2.67 -4.73 -26.16
N MET A 734 -1.70 -5.33 -25.44
CA MET A 734 -1.30 -4.87 -24.12
C MET A 734 -0.78 -3.43 -24.11
N ASP A 735 -0.02 -3.02 -25.13
CA ASP A 735 0.52 -1.66 -25.21
C ASP A 735 -0.54 -0.62 -25.57
N LYS A 736 -1.57 -0.98 -26.37
CA LYS A 736 -2.78 -0.14 -26.53
C LYS A 736 -3.61 -0.05 -25.24
N PHE A 737 -3.79 -1.14 -24.51
CA PHE A 737 -4.46 -1.08 -23.19
C PHE A 737 -3.69 -0.24 -22.16
N ARG A 738 -2.40 0.05 -22.38
CA ARG A 738 -1.57 0.92 -21.51
C ARG A 738 -1.62 2.40 -21.87
N THR A 739 -2.05 2.79 -23.08
CA THR A 739 -2.25 4.22 -23.42
C THR A 739 -3.59 4.75 -22.89
N ILE A 740 -4.59 3.89 -22.74
CA ILE A 740 -5.89 4.25 -22.17
C ILE A 740 -5.77 4.43 -20.65
N LYS A 741 -6.28 5.56 -20.12
CA LYS A 741 -6.32 5.83 -18.68
C LYS A 741 -7.10 4.74 -17.93
N LYS A 742 -6.60 4.29 -16.77
CA LYS A 742 -7.21 3.17 -16.02
C LYS A 742 -8.67 3.48 -15.66
N GLU A 743 -8.96 4.73 -15.35
CA GLU A 743 -10.29 5.23 -14.99
C GLU A 743 -11.30 4.96 -16.12
N THR A 744 -10.91 5.18 -17.37
CA THR A 744 -11.73 4.89 -18.57
C THR A 744 -11.94 3.39 -18.73
N LEU A 745 -10.91 2.58 -18.56
CA LEU A 745 -11.01 1.12 -18.61
C LEU A 745 -11.91 0.57 -17.50
N ASN A 746 -11.87 1.16 -16.30
CA ASN A 746 -12.77 0.80 -15.20
C ASN A 746 -14.24 1.12 -15.56
N VAL A 747 -14.54 2.28 -16.18
CA VAL A 747 -15.91 2.63 -16.60
C VAL A 747 -16.45 1.62 -17.62
N ILE A 748 -15.67 1.32 -18.67
CA ILE A 748 -16.05 0.33 -19.70
C ILE A 748 -16.29 -1.04 -19.07
N ALA A 749 -15.35 -1.52 -18.25
CA ALA A 749 -15.46 -2.84 -17.61
C ALA A 749 -16.60 -2.94 -16.59
N ALA A 750 -16.95 -1.83 -15.92
CA ALA A 750 -18.11 -1.77 -15.05
C ALA A 750 -19.41 -1.78 -15.84
N HIS A 751 -19.52 -1.03 -16.94
CA HIS A 751 -20.74 -1.02 -17.76
C HIS A 751 -21.01 -2.41 -18.37
N VAL A 752 -20.01 -3.03 -19.01
CA VAL A 752 -20.15 -4.35 -19.65
C VAL A 752 -20.57 -5.44 -18.65
N ARG A 753 -19.96 -5.46 -17.46
CA ARG A 753 -20.27 -6.46 -16.42
C ARG A 753 -21.52 -6.12 -15.61
N TRP A 754 -21.99 -4.86 -15.62
CA TRP A 754 -23.17 -4.47 -14.88
C TRP A 754 -24.44 -5.11 -15.43
N THR A 755 -24.58 -5.31 -16.74
CA THR A 755 -25.77 -5.93 -17.34
C THR A 755 -25.97 -7.37 -16.86
N GLU A 756 -24.93 -8.20 -16.95
CA GLU A 756 -24.93 -9.59 -16.44
C GLU A 756 -25.17 -9.63 -14.92
N ARG A 757 -24.49 -8.75 -14.17
CA ARG A 757 -24.61 -8.71 -12.70
C ARG A 757 -25.95 -8.19 -12.20
N SER A 758 -26.54 -7.22 -12.89
CA SER A 758 -27.88 -6.70 -12.59
C SER A 758 -28.95 -7.74 -12.94
N LYS A 759 -28.75 -8.51 -14.02
CA LYS A 759 -29.61 -9.67 -14.33
C LYS A 759 -29.48 -10.72 -13.23
N ASN A 760 -28.27 -11.17 -12.90
CA ASN A 760 -28.06 -12.14 -11.83
C ASN A 760 -28.60 -11.68 -10.45
N TRP A 761 -28.56 -10.38 -10.13
CA TRP A 761 -29.15 -9.84 -8.90
C TRP A 761 -30.69 -9.84 -8.93
N ASN A 762 -31.30 -9.56 -10.09
CA ASN A 762 -32.76 -9.62 -10.29
C ASN A 762 -33.29 -11.06 -10.30
N ASP A 763 -32.61 -11.97 -11.00
CA ASP A 763 -33.12 -13.28 -11.40
C ASP A 763 -32.82 -14.39 -10.38
N ASN A 764 -31.66 -14.37 -9.70
CA ASN A 764 -31.22 -15.47 -8.83
C ASN A 764 -31.68 -15.32 -7.36
N ASN A 765 -32.83 -14.67 -7.10
CA ASN A 765 -33.33 -14.35 -5.75
C ASN A 765 -32.34 -13.57 -4.84
N CYS A 766 -31.27 -12.97 -5.39
CA CYS A 766 -30.33 -12.14 -4.61
C CYS A 766 -30.89 -10.73 -4.31
N SER A 767 -32.00 -10.37 -4.94
CA SER A 767 -32.86 -9.24 -4.59
C SER A 767 -33.77 -9.67 -3.42
N PRO A 768 -33.69 -9.05 -2.23
CA PRO A 768 -34.43 -9.54 -1.04
C PRO A 768 -35.95 -9.37 -1.09
N ILE A 769 -36.46 -8.66 -2.11
CA ILE A 769 -37.88 -8.40 -2.34
C ILE A 769 -38.21 -9.00 -3.71
N GLN A 770 -39.28 -9.78 -3.79
CA GLN A 770 -39.71 -10.43 -5.02
C GLN A 770 -40.50 -9.50 -5.94
N MET A 771 -40.57 -9.85 -7.24
CA MET A 771 -41.45 -9.12 -8.17
C MET A 771 -42.92 -9.30 -7.77
N GLU A 772 -43.30 -10.52 -7.39
CA GLU A 772 -44.66 -10.90 -7.00
C GLU A 772 -45.12 -10.14 -5.75
N GLU A 773 -44.27 -10.00 -4.73
CA GLU A 773 -44.54 -9.18 -3.55
C GLU A 773 -44.83 -7.72 -3.91
N LEU A 774 -44.06 -7.14 -4.84
CA LEU A 774 -44.24 -5.76 -5.30
C LEU A 774 -45.47 -5.57 -6.20
N LYS A 775 -45.83 -6.59 -7.00
CA LYS A 775 -47.04 -6.59 -7.84
C LYS A 775 -48.31 -6.51 -6.99
N ASN A 776 -48.36 -7.25 -5.87
CA ASN A 776 -49.48 -7.23 -4.93
C ASN A 776 -49.70 -5.81 -4.37
N VAL A 777 -48.65 -5.13 -3.91
CA VAL A 777 -48.73 -3.72 -3.48
C VAL A 777 -48.95 -2.71 -4.63
N GLY A 778 -49.20 -3.16 -5.86
CA GLY A 778 -49.64 -2.33 -6.99
C GLY A 778 -48.53 -1.75 -7.87
N PHE A 779 -47.29 -2.22 -7.74
CA PHE A 779 -46.14 -1.77 -8.55
C PHE A 779 -45.95 -2.71 -9.76
N GLN A 780 -45.87 -2.15 -10.98
CA GLN A 780 -45.77 -2.93 -12.21
C GLN A 780 -44.33 -3.38 -12.50
N SER A 781 -43.34 -2.64 -11.99
CA SER A 781 -41.93 -3.04 -12.04
C SER A 781 -41.21 -2.82 -10.71
N LYS A 782 -40.12 -3.58 -10.48
CA LYS A 782 -39.14 -3.32 -9.41
C LYS A 782 -38.56 -1.90 -9.45
N TYR A 783 -38.62 -1.21 -10.59
CA TYR A 783 -38.17 0.18 -10.73
C TYR A 783 -39.20 1.20 -10.25
N ASP A 784 -40.50 0.86 -10.19
CA ASP A 784 -41.58 1.78 -9.79
C ASP A 784 -41.55 2.11 -8.28
N TRP A 785 -40.95 1.22 -7.49
CA TRP A 785 -40.63 1.46 -6.08
C TRP A 785 -39.54 2.54 -5.93
N PHE A 786 -38.74 2.75 -6.97
CA PHE A 786 -37.72 3.79 -7.06
C PHE A 786 -38.24 4.96 -7.92
N SER A 787 -37.68 6.16 -7.79
CA SER A 787 -38.09 7.28 -8.66
C SER A 787 -37.58 7.06 -10.08
N THR A 788 -38.48 7.08 -11.05
CA THR A 788 -38.14 7.32 -12.45
C THR A 788 -37.34 8.64 -12.57
N PRO A 789 -36.33 8.72 -13.45
CA PRO A 789 -35.67 10.00 -13.73
C PRO A 789 -36.69 10.99 -14.28
N ASP A 790 -36.66 12.20 -13.75
CA ASP A 790 -37.64 13.23 -14.08
C ASP A 790 -37.20 14.00 -15.34
N LYS A 791 -38.15 14.40 -16.20
CA LYS A 791 -37.83 14.97 -17.52
C LYS A 791 -38.59 16.28 -17.74
N THR A 792 -37.93 17.39 -17.43
CA THR A 792 -38.35 18.70 -17.96
C THR A 792 -37.84 18.85 -19.41
N GLU A 793 -38.40 19.79 -20.16
CA GLU A 793 -38.42 19.77 -21.63
C GLU A 793 -37.05 19.53 -22.29
N ASP A 794 -35.97 20.14 -21.76
CA ASP A 794 -34.59 19.95 -22.25
C ASP A 794 -33.66 19.10 -21.33
N LYS A 795 -34.14 18.59 -20.18
CA LYS A 795 -33.25 18.02 -19.13
C LYS A 795 -33.82 16.77 -18.45
N LEU A 796 -32.99 15.72 -18.44
CA LEU A 796 -33.25 14.47 -17.71
C LEU A 796 -32.51 14.50 -16.35
N LEU A 797 -33.28 14.63 -15.27
CA LEU A 797 -32.79 14.73 -13.89
C LEU A 797 -32.79 13.37 -13.20
N VAL A 798 -31.59 12.80 -13.04
CA VAL A 798 -31.37 11.62 -12.18
C VAL A 798 -31.47 12.05 -10.71
N ARG A 799 -32.68 12.01 -10.15
CA ARG A 799 -32.90 12.21 -8.72
C ARG A 799 -32.32 11.01 -7.94
N PHE A 800 -31.58 11.27 -6.87
CA PHE A 800 -31.11 10.22 -5.96
C PHE A 800 -32.16 9.95 -4.91
N LEU A 801 -32.47 8.68 -4.69
CA LEU A 801 -33.25 8.26 -3.53
C LEU A 801 -32.33 7.95 -2.35
N ASP A 802 -32.60 8.61 -1.24
CA ASP A 802 -32.35 8.07 0.08
C ASP A 802 -33.63 7.41 0.65
N HIS A 803 -33.59 7.01 1.91
CA HIS A 803 -34.73 6.43 2.61
C HIS A 803 -35.88 7.44 2.81
N HIS A 804 -35.61 8.74 2.92
CA HIS A 804 -36.65 9.77 3.01
C HIS A 804 -37.43 9.90 1.68
N HIS A 805 -36.74 9.82 0.54
CA HIS A 805 -37.40 9.85 -0.76
C HIS A 805 -38.21 8.57 -1.05
N LEU A 806 -37.73 7.39 -0.63
CA LEU A 806 -38.53 6.16 -0.71
C LEU A 806 -39.81 6.27 0.14
N LEU A 807 -39.70 6.75 1.38
CA LEU A 807 -40.86 7.04 2.23
C LEU A 807 -41.81 8.05 1.57
N THR A 808 -41.27 9.07 0.90
CA THR A 808 -42.03 10.09 0.17
C THR A 808 -42.76 9.49 -1.04
N ASN A 809 -42.14 8.60 -1.82
CA ASN A 809 -42.81 7.90 -2.91
C ASN A 809 -43.97 7.02 -2.40
N CYS A 810 -43.79 6.29 -1.30
CA CYS A 810 -44.86 5.51 -0.69
C CYS A 810 -46.00 6.39 -0.15
N ARG A 811 -45.70 7.57 0.39
CA ARG A 811 -46.69 8.60 0.79
C ARG A 811 -47.44 9.15 -0.43
N ILE A 812 -46.74 9.52 -1.51
CA ILE A 812 -47.34 9.98 -2.78
C ILE A 812 -48.30 8.92 -3.34
N HIS A 813 -47.88 7.65 -3.38
CA HIS A 813 -48.71 6.55 -3.88
C HIS A 813 -49.96 6.36 -2.98
N CYS A 814 -49.79 6.34 -1.66
CA CYS A 814 -50.88 6.29 -0.68
C CYS A 814 -51.90 7.45 -0.87
N CYS A 815 -51.42 8.68 -1.03
CA CYS A 815 -52.27 9.86 -1.16
C CYS A 815 -52.98 9.98 -2.52
N LYS A 816 -52.37 9.52 -3.63
CA LYS A 816 -52.96 9.62 -4.99
C LYS A 816 -53.73 8.39 -5.45
N LYS A 817 -53.23 7.19 -5.17
CA LYS A 817 -53.76 5.91 -5.67
C LYS A 817 -54.27 4.99 -4.55
N GLY A 818 -53.68 5.12 -3.37
CA GLY A 818 -53.97 4.26 -2.24
C GLY A 818 -53.39 2.85 -2.40
N TYR A 819 -53.64 1.99 -1.43
CA TYR A 819 -53.29 0.57 -1.45
C TYR A 819 -54.56 -0.26 -1.24
N LYS A 820 -55.15 -0.74 -2.33
CA LYS A 820 -56.42 -1.51 -2.31
C LYS A 820 -56.35 -2.74 -1.40
N GLU A 821 -55.23 -3.44 -1.38
CA GLU A 821 -55.05 -4.67 -0.58
C GLU A 821 -54.92 -4.39 0.92
N MET A 822 -54.74 -3.13 1.32
CA MET A 822 -54.73 -2.67 2.72
C MET A 822 -55.98 -1.83 3.07
N ASP A 823 -56.97 -1.77 2.17
CA ASP A 823 -58.13 -0.85 2.17
C ASP A 823 -57.79 0.65 2.35
N ILE A 824 -56.53 1.03 2.09
CA ILE A 824 -56.08 2.43 2.15
C ILE A 824 -56.55 3.14 0.87
N ASN A 825 -57.80 3.57 0.85
CA ASN A 825 -58.42 4.24 -0.28
C ASN A 825 -58.01 5.73 -0.37
N PRO A 826 -57.77 6.34 -1.56
CA PRO A 826 -57.53 7.79 -1.68
C PRO A 826 -58.62 8.66 -1.07
N SER A 827 -59.86 8.15 -1.03
CA SER A 827 -60.97 8.83 -0.35
C SER A 827 -60.83 8.89 1.17
N ALA A 828 -59.88 8.19 1.80
CA ALA A 828 -59.55 8.37 3.22
C ALA A 828 -59.06 9.80 3.49
N TRP A 829 -58.12 10.32 2.69
CA TRP A 829 -57.65 11.70 2.79
C TRP A 829 -58.75 12.73 2.52
N HIS A 830 -59.67 12.43 1.59
CA HIS A 830 -60.86 13.23 1.34
C HIS A 830 -61.84 13.22 2.54
N LYS A 831 -62.13 12.05 3.12
CA LYS A 831 -62.97 11.89 4.31
C LYS A 831 -62.37 12.64 5.50
N VAL A 832 -61.05 12.56 5.69
CA VAL A 832 -60.32 13.25 6.76
C VAL A 832 -60.31 14.78 6.57
N ALA A 833 -60.11 15.28 5.35
CA ALA A 833 -60.20 16.72 5.07
C ALA A 833 -61.62 17.28 5.29
N VAL A 834 -62.66 16.51 4.94
CA VAL A 834 -64.07 16.85 5.21
C VAL A 834 -64.36 16.77 6.72
N ALA A 835 -63.91 15.72 7.42
CA ALA A 835 -64.09 15.58 8.87
C ALA A 835 -63.35 16.65 9.69
N SER A 836 -62.20 17.16 9.20
CA SER A 836 -61.53 18.31 9.80
C SER A 836 -62.41 19.57 9.73
N LYS A 837 -63.05 19.80 8.58
CA LYS A 837 -64.00 20.92 8.38
C LYS A 837 -65.29 20.79 9.20
N GLU A 838 -65.81 19.57 9.38
CA GLU A 838 -67.14 19.33 10.00
C GLU A 838 -67.07 19.07 11.51
N ASN A 839 -66.02 18.38 11.99
CA ASN A 839 -65.92 17.92 13.38
C ASN A 839 -64.66 18.43 14.11
N GLY A 840 -63.82 19.25 13.47
CA GLY A 840 -62.58 19.75 14.07
C GLY A 840 -61.53 18.66 14.36
N SER A 841 -61.59 17.52 13.66
CA SER A 841 -60.65 16.41 13.88
C SER A 841 -59.21 16.88 13.65
N GLY A 842 -58.34 16.64 14.64
CA GLY A 842 -57.08 17.37 14.94
C GLY A 842 -55.95 17.44 13.90
N LEU A 843 -56.21 17.13 12.63
CA LEU A 843 -55.42 17.62 11.50
C LEU A 843 -55.67 19.13 11.36
N ASN A 844 -54.96 19.90 12.20
CA ASN A 844 -54.86 21.35 12.06
C ASN A 844 -53.98 21.71 10.85
N VAL A 845 -54.06 22.98 10.43
CA VAL A 845 -53.27 23.49 9.28
C VAL A 845 -51.77 23.27 9.53
N ALA A 846 -51.30 23.47 10.77
CA ALA A 846 -49.88 23.30 11.15
C ALA A 846 -49.31 21.89 10.92
N PHE A 847 -50.10 20.81 11.04
CA PHE A 847 -49.62 19.45 10.75
C PHE A 847 -49.55 19.16 9.24
N VAL A 848 -50.42 19.80 8.45
CA VAL A 848 -50.31 19.78 6.98
C VAL A 848 -49.15 20.66 6.52
N GLU A 849 -48.93 21.81 7.16
CA GLU A 849 -47.77 22.67 6.95
C GLU A 849 -46.47 21.93 7.30
N ASP A 850 -46.33 21.25 8.44
CA ASP A 850 -45.10 20.50 8.78
C ASP A 850 -44.80 19.36 7.77
N LEU A 851 -45.84 18.77 7.17
CA LEU A 851 -45.74 17.80 6.06
C LEU A 851 -45.43 18.43 4.68
N VAL A 852 -45.63 19.74 4.51
CA VAL A 852 -45.47 20.46 3.22
C VAL A 852 -44.24 21.37 3.22
N ASP A 853 -43.96 22.10 4.30
CA ASP A 853 -42.81 23.00 4.49
C ASP A 853 -41.48 22.23 4.61
N THR A 854 -41.56 20.93 4.94
CA THR A 854 -40.44 19.98 4.83
C THR A 854 -40.19 19.47 3.40
N GLN A 855 -41.03 19.85 2.44
CA GLN A 855 -40.94 19.46 1.02
C GLN A 855 -40.91 20.70 0.10
N SER A 856 -40.55 20.53 -1.17
CA SER A 856 -40.66 21.64 -2.13
C SER A 856 -42.09 21.76 -2.65
N ASN A 857 -42.50 22.97 -3.03
CA ASN A 857 -43.83 23.27 -3.60
C ASN A 857 -44.24 22.28 -4.72
N SER A 858 -43.29 21.92 -5.59
CA SER A 858 -43.47 20.93 -6.66
C SER A 858 -43.72 19.50 -6.19
N ILE A 859 -43.26 19.12 -5.00
CA ILE A 859 -43.52 17.79 -4.41
C ILE A 859 -44.88 17.78 -3.72
N ALA A 860 -45.31 18.86 -3.06
CA ALA A 860 -46.66 18.94 -2.50
C ALA A 860 -47.76 18.72 -3.56
N GLN A 861 -47.62 19.36 -4.73
CA GLN A 861 -48.47 19.14 -5.92
C GLN A 861 -48.35 17.71 -6.49
N LEU A 862 -47.20 17.04 -6.30
CA LEU A 862 -47.04 15.63 -6.64
C LEU A 862 -47.62 14.67 -5.59
N THR A 863 -47.82 15.09 -4.34
CA THR A 863 -48.31 14.25 -3.22
C THR A 863 -49.83 14.15 -3.15
N PHE A 864 -50.57 15.26 -3.29
CA PHE A 864 -52.03 15.24 -3.12
C PHE A 864 -52.78 15.04 -4.44
N SER A 865 -53.97 14.43 -4.39
CA SER A 865 -54.87 14.39 -5.56
C SER A 865 -55.59 15.72 -5.75
N THR A 866 -55.92 16.08 -6.99
CA THR A 866 -56.60 17.34 -7.33
C THR A 866 -57.90 17.55 -6.54
N LYS A 867 -58.61 16.46 -6.21
CA LYS A 867 -59.83 16.51 -5.40
C LYS A 867 -59.59 16.78 -3.90
N VAL A 868 -58.40 16.46 -3.38
CA VAL A 868 -57.98 16.85 -2.02
C VAL A 868 -57.50 18.30 -2.04
N GLU A 869 -56.70 18.69 -3.03
CA GLU A 869 -56.25 20.07 -3.27
C GLU A 869 -57.44 21.04 -3.33
N GLU A 870 -58.41 20.75 -4.20
CA GLU A 870 -59.69 21.48 -4.32
C GLU A 870 -60.49 21.64 -3.02
N ILE A 871 -60.33 20.72 -2.06
CA ILE A 871 -61.03 20.76 -0.77
C ILE A 871 -60.22 21.61 0.21
N MET A 872 -58.89 21.47 0.24
CA MET A 872 -58.01 22.31 1.05
C MET A 872 -58.14 23.80 0.68
N THR A 873 -58.24 24.15 -0.61
CA THR A 873 -58.51 25.54 -1.05
C THR A 873 -59.87 26.07 -0.55
N LYS A 874 -60.82 25.18 -0.21
CA LYS A 874 -62.16 25.49 0.34
C LYS A 874 -62.22 25.37 1.88
N ILE A 875 -61.06 25.20 2.53
CA ILE A 875 -60.86 25.15 3.99
C ILE A 875 -60.01 26.33 4.48
N THR A 876 -59.06 26.83 3.68
CA THR A 876 -58.15 27.93 4.06
C THR A 876 -58.79 29.32 4.05
N THR A 877 -59.80 29.54 4.89
CA THR A 877 -60.36 30.86 5.17
C THR A 877 -59.59 31.57 6.29
N TYR A 878 -58.48 32.27 5.96
CA TYR A 878 -57.99 33.34 6.83
C TYR A 878 -57.31 34.50 6.08
N THR A 879 -57.21 35.64 6.76
CA THR A 879 -57.16 36.96 6.13
C THR A 879 -55.76 37.58 6.08
N ARG A 880 -55.52 38.35 5.02
CA ARG A 880 -54.26 39.05 4.68
C ARG A 880 -53.94 40.21 5.64
N GLN A 881 -53.09 40.00 6.66
CA GLN A 881 -52.47 41.11 7.39
C GLN A 881 -51.10 40.78 8.00
N ILE A 882 -50.04 41.31 7.39
CA ILE A 882 -48.82 41.89 7.99
C ILE A 882 -48.11 42.65 6.86
N SER A 883 -47.50 43.79 7.16
CA SER A 883 -46.91 44.70 6.18
C SER A 883 -45.47 44.34 5.81
N VAL A 884 -45.13 44.53 4.53
CA VAL A 884 -43.77 44.79 4.05
C VAL A 884 -43.89 45.97 3.09
N ASN A 885 -43.01 46.97 3.21
CA ASN A 885 -43.01 48.12 2.32
C ASN A 885 -42.69 47.69 0.88
N SER A 886 -43.50 48.14 -0.06
CA SER A 886 -43.30 47.93 -1.50
C SER A 886 -42.18 48.79 -2.05
N PHE A 887 -41.46 48.27 -3.04
CA PHE A 887 -41.38 48.96 -4.33
C PHE A 887 -41.56 47.95 -5.48
N GLU A 888 -41.85 48.48 -6.66
CA GLU A 888 -42.36 47.78 -7.84
C GLU A 888 -41.23 47.04 -8.60
N ASN A 889 -41.44 46.17 -9.60
CA ASN A 889 -42.58 45.92 -10.48
C ASN A 889 -42.88 44.40 -10.59
N GLY A 890 -44.03 44.01 -11.16
CA GLY A 890 -44.45 42.60 -11.21
C GLY A 890 -44.98 42.13 -12.56
N MET A 891 -44.98 40.81 -12.76
CA MET A 891 -45.95 40.07 -13.57
C MET A 891 -46.06 38.61 -13.11
N LYS A 892 -47.27 38.04 -13.22
CA LYS A 892 -47.66 36.62 -12.96
C LYS A 892 -47.28 36.07 -11.57
N GLN A 893 -48.25 36.10 -10.66
CA GLN A 893 -48.16 35.48 -9.33
C GLN A 893 -48.27 33.95 -9.40
N GLY A 894 -47.38 33.26 -8.68
CA GLY A 894 -47.52 31.85 -8.27
C GLY A 894 -47.46 31.74 -6.73
N PHE A 895 -47.59 30.53 -6.20
CA PHE A 895 -47.45 30.28 -4.76
C PHE A 895 -46.02 30.58 -4.26
N TYR A 896 -45.91 31.37 -3.19
CA TYR A 896 -44.67 31.58 -2.45
C TYR A 896 -44.82 31.09 -1.00
N PHE A 897 -43.97 30.15 -0.58
CA PHE A 897 -43.76 29.77 0.82
C PHE A 897 -42.41 30.34 1.28
N THR A 898 -42.37 30.97 2.45
CA THR A 898 -41.15 31.59 3.01
C THR A 898 -40.50 30.71 4.07
N THR A 899 -39.63 29.79 3.66
CA THR A 899 -38.87 28.93 4.58
C THR A 899 -37.84 29.73 5.38
N THR A 900 -37.73 29.50 6.69
CA THR A 900 -36.89 30.30 7.62
C THR A 900 -35.37 30.04 7.54
N ARG A 901 -34.88 29.25 6.57
CA ARG A 901 -33.45 28.91 6.43
C ARG A 901 -32.67 29.98 5.66
N LYS A 902 -31.90 30.81 6.38
CA LYS A 902 -30.87 31.69 5.78
C LYS A 902 -29.71 30.87 5.18
N LEU A 903 -29.74 30.66 3.88
CA LEU A 903 -28.59 30.31 3.03
C LEU A 903 -28.57 31.29 1.84
N PRO A 904 -27.40 31.85 1.45
CA PRO A 904 -27.34 32.80 0.35
C PRO A 904 -27.54 32.09 -0.99
N VAL A 905 -28.63 32.42 -1.67
CA VAL A 905 -28.84 32.08 -3.09
C VAL A 905 -28.06 33.07 -3.93
N TYR A 906 -27.36 32.58 -4.95
CA TYR A 906 -26.65 33.44 -5.91
C TYR A 906 -27.66 34.30 -6.68
N THR A 907 -27.50 35.62 -6.62
CA THR A 907 -28.18 36.54 -7.54
C THR A 907 -27.66 36.34 -8.96
N ALA A 908 -28.56 36.31 -9.93
CA ALA A 908 -28.18 36.35 -11.34
C ALA A 908 -27.76 37.79 -11.70
N HIS A 909 -26.66 37.94 -12.43
CA HIS A 909 -26.34 39.20 -13.09
C HIS A 909 -27.17 39.34 -14.36
N CYS A 910 -27.94 40.42 -14.47
CA CYS A 910 -28.30 41.00 -15.76
C CYS A 910 -27.39 42.22 -16.02
N LEU A 911 -27.13 42.45 -17.30
CA LEU A 911 -26.67 43.72 -17.86
C LEU A 911 -27.86 44.70 -17.89
N GLU A 912 -27.75 46.02 -18.01
CA GLU A 912 -26.63 46.97 -18.14
C GLU A 912 -26.87 48.12 -17.08
N GLU A 913 -26.30 49.33 -17.05
CA GLU A 913 -25.61 50.22 -18.00
C GLU A 913 -24.68 51.21 -17.25
N VAL A 914 -24.13 52.25 -17.90
CA VAL A 914 -23.03 53.10 -17.38
C VAL A 914 -23.45 54.57 -17.13
N SER A 915 -23.03 55.13 -15.99
CA SER A 915 -22.82 56.59 -15.82
C SER A 915 -21.76 56.88 -14.74
N GLU A 916 -21.13 58.06 -14.80
CA GLU A 916 -19.92 58.42 -14.04
C GLU A 916 -20.20 59.42 -12.89
N GLU A 917 -19.12 59.81 -12.16
CA GLU A 917 -19.02 60.97 -11.25
C GLU A 917 -19.85 60.95 -9.93
N SER A 918 -19.49 61.69 -8.86
CA SER A 918 -18.16 62.13 -8.37
C SER A 918 -18.24 62.62 -6.91
N THR A 919 -17.09 62.74 -6.22
CA THR A 919 -16.79 63.57 -5.03
C THR A 919 -17.57 63.41 -3.70
N GLY A 920 -16.87 63.71 -2.59
CA GLY A 920 -17.45 64.54 -1.52
C GLY A 920 -17.53 63.96 -0.09
N HIS A 921 -16.62 64.42 0.78
CA HIS A 921 -16.80 64.72 2.23
C HIS A 921 -17.40 63.68 3.22
N SER A 922 -17.30 63.85 4.54
CA SER A 922 -16.14 63.96 5.47
C SER A 922 -16.65 64.09 6.92
N LYS A 923 -15.76 63.86 7.90
CA LYS A 923 -15.78 64.36 9.30
C LYS A 923 -16.59 63.65 10.41
N GLU A 924 -16.17 64.02 11.63
CA GLU A 924 -16.70 63.76 12.99
C GLU A 924 -16.68 62.29 13.45
N GLU A 925 -15.75 61.83 14.31
CA GLU A 925 -15.09 62.35 15.54
C GLU A 925 -15.94 62.32 16.82
N ALA A 926 -15.50 61.50 17.78
CA ALA A 926 -15.81 61.59 19.20
C ALA A 926 -14.75 60.82 20.05
N GLU A 927 -13.83 61.55 20.69
CA GLU A 927 -13.07 61.06 21.88
C GLU A 927 -13.92 61.27 23.16
N ILE A 928 -13.54 61.05 24.43
CA ILE A 928 -12.29 60.82 25.21
C ILE A 928 -12.69 59.94 26.44
N PHE A 929 -11.86 59.34 27.31
CA PHE A 929 -10.44 59.42 27.71
C PHE A 929 -9.76 58.02 27.60
N GLY A 930 -8.56 57.64 28.06
CA GLY A 930 -7.63 58.08 29.13
C GLY A 930 -7.81 57.24 30.42
N ASN A 931 -6.81 56.98 31.28
CA ASN A 931 -5.43 57.52 31.37
C ASN A 931 -4.41 56.49 31.94
N HIS A 932 -3.13 56.91 32.03
CA HIS A 932 -1.99 56.35 32.80
C HIS A 932 -1.02 55.31 32.15
N LYS A 933 0.09 55.88 31.68
CA LYS A 933 1.50 55.41 31.73
C LYS A 933 2.30 56.46 32.56
N PRO A 934 3.65 56.48 32.77
CA PRO A 934 4.78 55.65 32.29
C PRO A 934 5.62 55.03 33.46
N PHE A 935 6.74 54.33 33.29
CA PHE A 935 8.15 54.74 32.99
C PHE A 935 9.01 53.43 32.95
N ASP A 936 10.20 53.30 32.35
CA ASP A 936 10.89 54.04 31.26
C ASP A 936 11.95 53.11 30.58
N LEU A 937 12.66 53.61 29.56
CA LEU A 937 13.69 52.92 28.76
C LEU A 937 15.11 53.00 29.36
N PRO A 938 16.07 52.24 28.79
CA PRO A 938 17.07 52.93 27.96
C PRO A 938 17.28 52.31 26.55
N ARG A 939 18.13 52.97 25.75
CA ARG A 939 18.15 52.92 24.27
C ARG A 939 19.29 52.07 23.65
N THR A 940 19.05 51.63 22.41
CA THR A 940 20.04 51.40 21.31
C THR A 940 21.08 50.28 21.50
N THR A 941 21.43 49.49 20.47
CA THR A 941 22.12 49.95 19.23
C THR A 941 21.77 49.15 17.97
N THR A 942 22.29 49.58 16.83
CA THR A 942 21.89 49.14 15.47
C THR A 942 22.82 48.07 14.87
N ALA A 943 22.22 47.14 14.11
CA ALA A 943 22.95 46.24 13.21
C ALA A 943 22.27 46.16 11.83
N LYS A 944 23.05 46.15 10.75
CA LYS A 944 22.57 46.41 9.37
C LYS A 944 22.09 45.12 8.68
N ARG A 945 20.83 45.07 8.23
CA ARG A 945 20.40 44.10 7.20
C ARG A 945 20.98 44.50 5.84
N LYS A 946 21.77 43.64 5.20
CA LYS A 946 22.16 43.81 3.78
C LYS A 946 20.93 43.62 2.90
N ARG A 947 20.75 44.51 1.92
CA ARG A 947 19.79 44.32 0.81
C ARG A 947 20.30 43.19 -0.10
N ALA A 948 19.39 42.35 -0.59
CA ALA A 948 19.57 41.58 -1.81
C ALA A 948 18.66 42.20 -2.88
N THR A 949 19.16 42.37 -4.10
CA THR A 949 18.49 43.13 -5.15
C THR A 949 17.38 42.32 -5.82
N ILE A 950 16.24 42.96 -6.09
CA ILE A 950 15.18 42.39 -6.93
C ILE A 950 15.52 42.70 -8.39
N SER A 951 15.62 41.66 -9.24
CA SER A 951 15.59 41.81 -10.70
C SER A 951 14.14 41.88 -11.19
N SER A 952 13.90 42.61 -12.28
CA SER A 952 12.56 43.03 -12.72
C SER A 952 11.66 41.90 -13.23
N TYR A 953 10.35 42.16 -13.11
CA TYR A 953 9.31 41.53 -13.93
C TYR A 953 9.49 41.90 -15.41
N ASP A 954 9.05 41.02 -16.30
CA ASP A 954 8.27 41.41 -17.48
C ASP A 954 7.47 40.20 -18.01
N ASN A 955 6.41 40.49 -18.78
CA ASN A 955 5.49 39.54 -19.43
C ASN A 955 4.59 38.65 -18.53
N CYS A 956 3.39 39.19 -18.31
CA CYS A 956 2.13 38.50 -17.93
C CYS A 956 1.50 37.81 -19.19
N PRO A 957 0.25 37.27 -19.21
CA PRO A 957 -0.72 37.05 -18.13
C PRO A 957 -1.52 35.71 -18.16
N HIS A 958 -2.45 35.58 -17.18
CA HIS A 958 -3.68 34.76 -17.14
C HIS A 958 -3.62 33.23 -16.95
N GLY A 959 -4.59 32.72 -16.16
CA GLY A 959 -4.77 31.32 -15.78
C GLY A 959 -5.46 31.20 -14.41
N ALA A 960 -6.79 31.32 -14.37
CA ALA A 960 -7.57 31.63 -13.16
C ALA A 960 -7.49 30.61 -12.00
N GLN A 961 -7.79 31.10 -10.78
CA GLN A 961 -7.74 30.33 -9.53
C GLN A 961 -8.78 29.20 -9.49
N GLY A 962 -8.34 27.98 -9.18
CA GLY A 962 -9.22 26.86 -8.83
C GLY A 962 -9.10 26.48 -7.36
N ILE A 963 -10.09 26.84 -6.54
CA ILE A 963 -10.18 26.39 -5.15
C ILE A 963 -10.34 24.86 -5.14
N ARG A 964 -9.41 24.13 -4.51
CA ARG A 964 -9.54 22.68 -4.26
C ARG A 964 -9.22 22.33 -2.82
N GLN A 965 -10.04 21.41 -2.30
CA GLN A 965 -10.02 20.94 -0.92
C GLN A 965 -8.83 20.00 -0.65
N TYR A 966 -8.52 19.81 0.64
CA TYR A 966 -7.42 18.98 1.13
C TYR A 966 -7.47 17.53 0.62
N HIS A 967 -6.53 17.15 -0.25
CA HIS A 967 -6.13 15.75 -0.41
C HIS A 967 -4.78 15.49 0.27
N ARG A 968 -4.85 14.76 1.38
CA ARG A 968 -3.72 14.44 2.25
C ARG A 968 -3.00 13.17 1.78
N LYS A 969 -2.01 13.32 0.88
CA LYS A 969 -0.91 12.35 0.68
C LYS A 969 0.23 12.96 -0.14
N ASP A 970 1.23 13.49 0.57
CA ASP A 970 2.56 13.79 0.04
C ASP A 970 3.54 13.43 1.18
N GLU A 971 4.21 12.28 1.08
CA GLU A 971 5.05 11.73 2.18
C GLU A 971 6.52 12.18 2.07
N GLU A 972 6.86 13.00 1.07
CA GLU A 972 8.23 13.49 0.81
C GLU A 972 8.34 15.04 0.82
N LYS A 973 8.25 15.67 2.00
CA LYS A 973 8.92 16.97 2.28
C LYS A 973 9.27 17.19 3.76
N ILE A 974 10.58 17.27 4.02
CA ILE A 974 11.24 18.05 5.09
C ILE A 974 10.96 17.62 6.55
N LEU A 975 11.98 17.05 7.20
CA LEU A 975 12.00 16.77 8.64
C LEU A 975 12.33 18.06 9.45
N PRO A 976 11.70 18.30 10.63
CA PRO A 976 11.87 19.54 11.39
C PRO A 976 13.30 19.85 11.89
N HIS A 977 14.16 18.84 12.05
CA HIS A 977 15.50 18.99 12.63
C HIS A 977 16.48 19.85 11.80
N LYS A 978 16.07 20.34 10.61
CA LYS A 978 16.86 21.25 9.76
C LYS A 978 16.58 22.75 10.01
N ARG A 979 15.90 23.12 11.10
CA ARG A 979 15.55 24.52 11.41
C ARG A 979 16.03 25.05 12.77
N ALA A 980 16.81 24.28 13.53
CA ALA A 980 17.32 24.68 14.84
C ALA A 980 18.82 24.41 15.00
N CYS A 981 19.63 25.15 14.23
CA CYS A 981 21.05 25.36 14.51
C CYS A 981 21.24 26.83 14.87
N LEU A 982 20.85 27.20 16.09
CA LEU A 982 21.41 28.38 16.74
C LEU A 982 22.63 27.90 17.52
N ASN A 983 23.80 28.43 17.20
CA ASN A 983 24.95 28.31 18.08
C ASN A 983 24.66 29.11 19.34
N VAL A 984 25.03 28.56 20.49
CA VAL A 984 25.23 29.28 21.74
C VAL A 984 26.59 28.80 22.22
N ASP A 985 27.51 29.75 22.32
CA ASP A 985 28.81 29.59 23.00
C ASP A 985 28.58 29.75 24.53
#